data_AF-A0A957QJ05-F1
#
_entry.id   AF-A0A957QJ05-F1
#
_cell.length_a   1.000
_cell.length_b   1.000
_cell.length_c   1.000
_cell.angle_alpha   90.00
_cell.angle_beta   90.00
_cell.angle_gamma   90.00
#
_symmetry.space_group_name_H-M   'P 1'
#
loop_
_entity.id
_entity.type
_entity.pdbx_description
1 polymer ?
#
loop_
_entity_poly.entity_id
_entity_poly.type
_entity_poly.pdbx_seq_one_letter_code
_entity_poly.pdbx_strand_id
1 'polypeptide(L)'
;MYDWHTDEEVSWSDEKPEPAGSPRPRWLWLSIPLVLLIAGGLIYWQINRRVAATTARLQDDVLSSHQLVEQAVVKQDGELLTSLLSGREPAWTEAQQALLDADFWQTGSFLGWRVRPVVDEPVAITFDSEFREATVATAVKITLLGDETREMTLTREQFYRQGETRWLLAPPPEDYWGNSRLIQNQFFSLTAPARDADFGRALANSVERRLDRLCQEFVAMCGVSEGRLAIELSTDPQTLLAVSSRPVFLSGTEGVILLPAPSLIGLPPAGPENPDLLSAYETYLMTAIVADWVDYDCCQHGLYFAAFNDLLLDGLGVPVLAANDLEFLLAAVADFAASAADPATLSVLAELYAEPWPSLRTDQWLVMTWALYWGQGSAPILPSDLIDALLTLPQHNDFATWFSSLKDPLPLELDAADAEAGWPALAQDVAILCQEPAPAVYLYSPISQQWQTLLAPPGQSAPGARLQPLPNQAGVYVSLPTVIDGDVDWLTLLWQGSTMPVRFDNTLMPAPLLYTGRSDTTGQRLLVYQRDPDSGNLDFAALDLAACTSENCALTPLAGIPVWSPDGTRTLVQQGAYLYAGDISGTPGERLYRGVFPFWLTADSYGFLRAVRFSDATGALVAEMGVLVSENGAEAEERLGSFDLIAHIPEAPADLRLKIERVEPHPYLEDLLLVVASDNEREHFYVVEVQGLAASAAPTIRLLYTGTAYPAQLHFSRDPRWLGVTTFGAGENELEFRLLDRELLRQGAPLTGRFAQPIDDNHWAHWSADGQNLLLLSDEALTLVQPNAGQSYRLPLPYAGCRDVAWLAPLREP
;
A
#
# COMPACT_ATOMS: atom_id res chain seq x y z
N MET A 1 40.48 -9.97 -52.54
CA MET A 1 40.83 -10.20 -53.96
C MET A 1 39.75 -9.54 -54.80
N TYR A 2 39.93 -8.24 -55.06
CA TYR A 2 39.22 -7.49 -56.09
C TYR A 2 40.28 -6.56 -56.67
N ASP A 3 40.52 -6.77 -57.96
CA ASP A 3 41.57 -6.23 -58.80
C ASP A 3 40.96 -5.08 -59.59
N TRP A 4 41.55 -3.89 -59.55
CA TRP A 4 41.20 -2.83 -60.49
C TRP A 4 42.48 -2.33 -61.16
N HIS A 5 42.62 -2.78 -62.40
CA HIS A 5 43.47 -2.22 -63.44
C HIS A 5 43.02 -0.78 -63.76
N THR A 6 43.97 0.14 -63.90
CA THR A 6 43.80 1.33 -64.73
C THR A 6 44.63 1.15 -65.99
N ASP A 7 43.94 1.02 -67.11
CA ASP A 7 44.49 1.07 -68.45
C ASP A 7 45.22 2.39 -68.70
N GLU A 8 46.48 2.28 -69.13
CA GLU A 8 47.12 3.23 -70.01
C GLU A 8 46.44 3.15 -71.39
N GLU A 9 46.16 4.27 -72.05
CA GLU A 9 46.79 4.58 -73.36
C GLU A 9 46.25 5.86 -74.06
N VAL A 10 47.22 6.56 -74.67
CA VAL A 10 47.16 7.29 -75.97
C VAL A 10 46.76 8.79 -75.98
N SER A 11 47.85 9.57 -75.97
CA SER A 11 48.19 10.72 -76.82
C SER A 11 47.15 11.37 -77.73
N TRP A 12 47.07 12.71 -77.69
CA TRP A 12 47.28 13.56 -78.88
C TRP A 12 48.00 14.85 -78.49
N SER A 13 49.20 14.99 -79.04
CA SER A 13 49.95 16.24 -79.15
C SER A 13 49.39 17.05 -80.31
N ASP A 14 49.03 18.31 -80.07
CA ASP A 14 49.04 19.34 -81.10
C ASP A 14 49.99 20.47 -80.66
N GLU A 15 51.01 20.62 -81.48
CA GLU A 15 52.12 21.54 -81.38
C GLU A 15 51.66 22.97 -81.72
N LYS A 16 51.95 23.95 -80.85
CA LYS A 16 51.91 25.37 -81.21
C LYS A 16 53.17 26.08 -80.71
N PRO A 17 53.73 27.00 -81.50
CA PRO A 17 55.14 27.35 -81.48
C PRO A 17 55.53 28.24 -80.30
N GLU A 18 56.78 28.07 -79.87
CA GLU A 18 57.50 28.94 -78.94
C GLU A 18 57.45 30.41 -79.36
N PRO A 19 57.05 31.33 -78.47
CA PRO A 19 57.55 32.69 -78.48
C PRO A 19 58.79 32.82 -77.58
N ALA A 20 59.76 33.53 -78.13
CA ALA A 20 61.08 33.82 -77.59
C ALA A 20 61.11 34.21 -76.10
N GLY A 21 62.20 33.79 -75.45
CA GLY A 21 62.49 34.01 -74.05
C GLY A 21 62.37 35.47 -73.63
N SER A 22 61.43 35.73 -72.73
CA SER A 22 61.46 36.88 -71.84
C SER A 22 62.31 36.54 -70.61
N PRO A 23 63.06 37.51 -70.05
CA PRO A 23 63.92 37.29 -68.89
C PRO A 23 63.07 36.82 -67.71
N ARG A 24 63.27 35.56 -67.28
CA ARG A 24 62.57 34.99 -66.12
C ARG A 24 62.82 35.87 -64.89
N PRO A 25 61.78 36.52 -64.33
CA PRO A 25 61.95 37.31 -63.13
C PRO A 25 62.17 36.36 -61.95
N ARG A 26 63.31 36.51 -61.26
CA ARG A 26 63.67 35.78 -60.03
C ARG A 26 62.63 35.91 -58.89
N TRP A 27 61.58 36.72 -59.05
CA TRP A 27 60.45 36.85 -58.13
C TRP A 27 59.45 35.67 -58.19
N LEU A 28 59.41 34.88 -59.27
CA LEU A 28 58.51 33.72 -59.41
C LEU A 28 58.85 32.55 -58.47
N TRP A 29 60.06 32.47 -57.92
CA TRP A 29 60.42 31.48 -56.89
C TRP A 29 59.97 31.89 -55.48
N LEU A 30 59.67 33.19 -55.26
CA LEU A 30 59.11 33.69 -54.00
C LEU A 30 57.57 33.57 -53.96
N SER A 31 56.89 33.45 -55.11
CA SER A 31 55.43 33.27 -55.15
C SER A 31 54.98 31.83 -54.91
N ILE A 32 55.81 30.81 -55.15
CA ILE A 32 55.48 29.39 -54.89
C ILE A 32 55.18 29.10 -53.40
N PRO A 33 56.02 29.50 -52.42
CA PRO A 33 55.71 29.27 -51.01
C PRO A 33 54.47 30.05 -50.56
N LEU A 34 54.22 31.24 -51.14
CA LEU A 34 53.02 32.02 -50.85
C LEU A 34 51.75 31.35 -51.39
N VAL A 35 51.78 30.81 -52.61
CA VAL A 35 50.65 30.07 -53.19
C VAL A 35 50.40 28.76 -52.43
N LEU A 36 51.45 28.05 -52.01
CA LEU A 36 51.30 26.86 -51.17
C LEU A 36 50.73 27.17 -49.77
N LEU A 37 51.13 28.30 -49.17
CA LEU A 37 50.55 28.76 -47.91
C LEU A 37 49.07 29.13 -48.07
N ILE A 38 48.71 29.85 -49.13
CA ILE A 38 47.31 30.22 -49.41
C ILE A 38 46.48 28.97 -49.71
N ALA A 39 46.98 28.05 -50.53
CA ALA A 39 46.30 26.79 -50.85
C ALA A 39 46.14 25.91 -49.60
N GLY A 40 47.19 25.80 -48.78
CA GLY A 40 47.14 25.09 -47.49
C GLY A 40 46.13 25.70 -46.53
N GLY A 41 46.07 27.04 -46.44
CA GLY A 41 45.07 27.76 -45.66
C GLY A 41 43.64 27.54 -46.15
N LEU A 42 43.43 27.52 -47.48
CA LEU A 42 42.10 27.25 -48.07
C LEU A 42 41.65 25.80 -47.88
N ILE A 43 42.56 24.83 -48.04
CA ILE A 43 42.28 23.41 -47.78
C ILE A 43 41.96 23.19 -46.31
N TYR A 44 42.79 23.74 -45.41
CA TYR A 44 42.54 23.70 -43.96
C TYR A 44 41.19 24.32 -43.60
N TRP A 45 40.85 25.47 -44.19
CA TRP A 45 39.56 26.12 -43.99
C TRP A 45 38.38 25.31 -44.54
N GLN A 46 38.51 24.68 -45.71
CA GLN A 46 37.46 23.80 -46.26
C GLN A 46 37.28 22.54 -45.42
N ILE A 47 38.37 21.94 -44.95
CA ILE A 47 38.33 20.78 -44.03
C ILE A 47 37.61 21.19 -42.75
N ASN A 48 38.00 22.30 -42.11
CA ASN A 48 37.35 22.77 -40.88
C ASN A 48 35.87 23.10 -41.08
N ARG A 49 35.47 23.67 -42.24
CA ARG A 49 34.05 23.88 -42.55
C ARG A 49 33.29 22.58 -42.73
N ARG A 50 33.86 21.58 -43.41
CA ARG A 50 33.22 20.27 -43.60
C ARG A 50 33.13 19.51 -42.28
N VAL A 51 34.17 19.55 -41.46
CA VAL A 51 34.17 18.96 -40.12
C VAL A 51 33.10 19.64 -39.28
N ALA A 52 33.08 20.98 -39.19
CA ALA A 52 32.07 21.70 -38.42
C ALA A 52 30.63 21.42 -38.90
N ALA A 53 30.39 21.37 -40.21
CA ALA A 53 29.07 21.05 -40.77
C ALA A 53 28.65 19.59 -40.50
N THR A 54 29.60 18.65 -40.53
CA THR A 54 29.33 17.23 -40.24
C THR A 54 29.08 17.05 -38.75
N THR A 55 29.88 17.67 -37.89
CA THR A 55 29.67 17.65 -36.43
C THR A 55 28.33 18.25 -36.05
N ALA A 56 27.92 19.39 -36.62
CA ALA A 56 26.61 19.98 -36.37
C ALA A 56 25.47 19.02 -36.76
N ARG A 57 25.58 18.36 -37.92
CA ARG A 57 24.59 17.37 -38.35
C ARG A 57 24.52 16.16 -37.42
N LEU A 58 25.67 15.65 -36.99
CA LEU A 58 25.71 14.53 -36.04
C LEU A 58 25.17 14.94 -34.67
N GLN A 59 25.39 16.18 -34.23
CA GLN A 59 24.78 16.72 -33.01
C GLN A 59 23.26 16.74 -33.12
N ASP A 60 22.72 17.20 -34.25
CA ASP A 60 21.28 17.19 -34.50
C ASP A 60 20.70 15.76 -34.49
N ASP A 61 21.41 14.80 -35.10
CA ASP A 61 20.98 13.39 -35.15
C ASP A 61 20.99 12.72 -33.75
N VAL A 62 22.03 12.99 -32.94
CA VAL A 62 22.12 12.52 -31.55
C VAL A 62 21.03 13.17 -30.69
N LEU A 63 20.85 14.48 -30.82
CA LEU A 63 19.83 15.24 -30.10
C LEU A 63 18.42 14.71 -30.41
N SER A 64 18.13 14.45 -31.68
CA SER A 64 16.84 13.86 -32.09
C SER A 64 16.63 12.48 -31.47
N SER A 65 17.68 11.66 -31.40
CA SER A 65 17.59 10.32 -30.78
C SER A 65 17.40 10.42 -29.27
N HIS A 66 18.09 11.35 -28.61
CA HIS A 66 17.92 11.64 -27.18
C HIS A 66 16.51 12.11 -26.85
N GLN A 67 15.95 13.03 -27.64
CA GLN A 67 14.57 13.49 -27.47
C GLN A 67 13.54 12.36 -27.62
N LEU A 68 13.78 11.39 -28.50
CA LEU A 68 12.92 10.22 -28.63
C LEU A 68 13.01 9.30 -27.41
N VAL A 69 14.20 9.14 -26.82
CA VAL A 69 14.38 8.37 -25.57
C VAL A 69 13.64 9.05 -24.42
N GLU A 70 13.84 10.35 -24.22
CA GLU A 70 13.13 11.12 -23.19
C GLU A 70 11.61 11.08 -23.41
N GLN A 71 11.15 11.16 -24.66
CA GLN A 71 9.73 11.03 -24.98
C GLN A 71 9.17 9.63 -24.68
N ALA A 72 9.93 8.57 -24.98
CA ALA A 72 9.53 7.20 -24.65
C ALA A 72 9.40 7.02 -23.14
N VAL A 73 10.34 7.58 -22.37
CA VAL A 73 10.32 7.55 -20.91
C VAL A 73 9.13 8.32 -20.34
N VAL A 74 8.91 9.56 -20.77
CA VAL A 74 7.77 10.40 -20.33
C VAL A 74 6.42 9.77 -20.68
N LYS A 75 6.34 9.04 -21.81
CA LYS A 75 5.11 8.38 -22.24
C LYS A 75 4.94 6.94 -21.75
N GLN A 76 5.92 6.40 -21.02
CA GLN A 76 5.94 4.99 -20.62
C GLN A 76 5.81 4.03 -21.81
N ASP A 77 6.42 4.38 -22.95
CA ASP A 77 6.36 3.59 -24.18
C ASP A 77 7.54 2.61 -24.25
N GLY A 78 7.33 1.42 -23.68
CA GLY A 78 8.35 0.37 -23.62
C GLY A 78 8.77 -0.18 -24.99
N GLU A 79 7.86 -0.21 -25.96
CA GLU A 79 8.18 -0.65 -27.32
C GLU A 79 9.09 0.37 -28.01
N LEU A 80 8.75 1.65 -27.92
CA LEU A 80 9.57 2.72 -28.46
C LEU A 80 10.94 2.75 -27.78
N LEU A 81 11.00 2.69 -26.43
CA LEU A 81 12.28 2.67 -25.71
C LEU A 81 13.14 1.48 -26.17
N THR A 82 12.57 0.27 -26.22
CA THR A 82 13.29 -0.93 -26.66
C THR A 82 13.87 -0.79 -28.06
N SER A 83 13.15 -0.12 -28.98
CA SER A 83 13.66 0.17 -30.34
C SER A 83 14.81 1.19 -30.38
N LEU A 84 14.99 1.95 -29.30
CA LEU A 84 16.04 2.97 -29.16
C LEU A 84 17.24 2.46 -28.33
N LEU A 85 17.14 1.29 -27.70
CA LEU A 85 18.26 0.66 -26.98
C LEU A 85 19.19 -0.07 -27.96
N SER A 86 20.49 -0.05 -27.67
CA SER A 86 21.50 -0.69 -28.53
C SER A 86 21.43 -2.22 -28.54
N GLY A 87 20.86 -2.83 -27.50
CA GLY A 87 20.72 -4.30 -27.35
C GLY A 87 22.03 -5.07 -27.22
N ARG A 88 23.19 -4.39 -27.13
CA ARG A 88 24.52 -5.04 -27.09
C ARG A 88 24.75 -5.80 -25.78
N GLU A 89 24.24 -5.25 -24.68
CA GLU A 89 24.32 -5.82 -23.35
C GLU A 89 22.90 -6.13 -22.85
N PRO A 90 22.48 -7.42 -22.88
CA PRO A 90 21.13 -7.81 -22.52
C PRO A 90 20.75 -7.40 -21.09
N ALA A 91 21.65 -7.58 -20.12
CA ALA A 91 21.39 -7.23 -18.72
C ALA A 91 21.15 -5.73 -18.53
N TRP A 92 21.96 -4.88 -19.16
CA TRP A 92 21.74 -3.43 -19.12
C TRP A 92 20.42 -3.03 -19.81
N THR A 93 20.09 -3.68 -20.94
CA THR A 93 18.84 -3.45 -21.67
C THR A 93 17.61 -3.80 -20.82
N GLU A 94 17.65 -4.96 -20.16
CA GLU A 94 16.62 -5.41 -19.22
C GLU A 94 16.50 -4.45 -18.03
N ALA A 95 17.61 -3.96 -17.48
CA ALA A 95 17.60 -2.97 -16.40
C ALA A 95 16.93 -1.65 -16.83
N GLN A 96 17.18 -1.16 -18.06
CA GLN A 96 16.50 0.03 -18.57
C GLN A 96 14.99 -0.18 -18.75
N GLN A 97 14.57 -1.36 -19.21
CA GLN A 97 13.16 -1.71 -19.32
C GLN A 97 12.50 -1.79 -17.94
N ALA A 98 13.16 -2.45 -16.97
CA ALA A 98 12.65 -2.53 -15.60
C ALA A 98 12.53 -1.14 -14.94
N LEU A 99 13.47 -0.22 -15.21
CA LEU A 99 13.37 1.17 -14.76
C LEU A 99 12.20 1.93 -15.38
N LEU A 100 11.88 1.65 -16.65
CA LEU A 100 10.69 2.19 -17.29
C LEU A 100 9.44 1.60 -16.67
N ASP A 101 9.32 0.28 -16.56
CA ASP A 101 8.14 -0.42 -16.04
C ASP A 101 7.81 -0.02 -14.59
N ALA A 102 8.82 0.34 -13.80
CA ALA A 102 8.67 0.87 -12.44
C ALA A 102 8.39 2.38 -12.38
N ASP A 103 8.23 3.04 -13.52
CA ASP A 103 8.06 4.50 -13.66
C ASP A 103 9.13 5.31 -12.91
N PHE A 104 10.33 4.75 -12.78
CA PHE A 104 11.41 5.30 -11.94
C PHE A 104 11.78 6.72 -12.36
N TRP A 105 11.74 7.00 -13.66
CA TRP A 105 12.14 8.28 -14.20
C TRP A 105 11.09 9.39 -14.05
N GLN A 106 9.82 9.09 -13.75
CA GLN A 106 8.79 10.12 -13.53
C GLN A 106 8.34 10.22 -12.09
N THR A 107 8.09 9.08 -11.46
CA THR A 107 7.57 8.99 -10.08
C THR A 107 8.52 8.29 -9.13
N GLY A 108 9.59 7.67 -9.65
CA GLY A 108 10.58 7.00 -8.84
C GLY A 108 11.14 7.89 -7.74
N SER A 109 11.22 7.30 -6.55
CA SER A 109 11.98 7.86 -5.46
C SER A 109 13.37 7.20 -5.40
N PHE A 110 14.38 8.02 -5.21
CA PHE A 110 15.76 7.62 -5.02
C PHE A 110 16.22 8.15 -3.66
N LEU A 111 16.45 7.27 -2.68
CA LEU A 111 16.86 7.68 -1.33
C LEU A 111 15.94 8.77 -0.73
N GLY A 112 14.63 8.69 -1.02
CA GLY A 112 13.63 9.69 -0.62
C GLY A 112 13.56 10.97 -1.48
N TRP A 113 14.40 11.12 -2.49
CA TRP A 113 14.31 12.19 -3.47
C TRP A 113 13.43 11.77 -4.64
N ARG A 114 12.53 12.63 -5.08
CA ARG A 114 11.82 12.39 -6.35
C ARG A 114 12.67 12.91 -7.50
N VAL A 115 12.92 12.03 -8.46
CA VAL A 115 13.59 12.40 -9.69
C VAL A 115 12.56 13.08 -10.58
N ARG A 116 12.80 14.35 -10.94
CA ARG A 116 11.97 15.06 -11.91
C ARG A 116 12.79 15.33 -13.16
N PRO A 117 12.51 14.64 -14.28
CA PRO A 117 13.18 14.93 -15.53
C PRO A 117 12.75 16.35 -15.91
N VAL A 118 13.70 17.28 -15.90
CA VAL A 118 13.48 18.56 -16.54
C VAL A 118 13.79 18.32 -18.01
N VAL A 119 12.81 18.55 -18.86
CA VAL A 119 13.00 18.59 -20.30
C VAL A 119 13.77 19.87 -20.64
N ASP A 120 15.03 19.93 -20.23
CA ASP A 120 15.98 20.99 -20.56
C ASP A 120 16.82 20.57 -21.77
N GLU A 121 17.31 21.55 -22.53
CA GLU A 121 18.26 21.30 -23.62
C GLU A 121 19.53 20.61 -23.07
N PRO A 122 20.11 19.63 -23.78
CA PRO A 122 21.32 18.97 -23.32
C PRO A 122 22.45 19.98 -23.16
N VAL A 123 23.16 19.84 -22.04
CA VAL A 123 24.23 20.75 -21.61
C VAL A 123 25.43 20.64 -22.54
N ALA A 124 25.77 19.42 -22.96
CA ALA A 124 26.88 19.15 -23.87
C ALA A 124 26.68 17.84 -24.65
N ILE A 125 27.13 17.84 -25.91
CA ILE A 125 27.26 16.63 -26.73
C ILE A 125 28.72 16.51 -27.16
N THR A 126 29.39 15.45 -26.73
CA THR A 126 30.75 15.11 -27.13
C THR A 126 30.74 13.85 -27.99
N PHE A 127 31.69 13.74 -28.92
CA PHE A 127 31.86 12.57 -29.78
C PHE A 127 33.22 11.94 -29.52
N ASP A 128 33.30 10.63 -29.71
CA ASP A 128 34.58 9.95 -29.84
C ASP A 128 35.31 10.39 -31.13
N SER A 129 36.58 9.99 -31.26
CA SER A 129 37.37 10.38 -32.43
C SER A 129 36.88 9.78 -33.76
N GLU A 130 36.13 8.68 -33.72
CA GLU A 130 35.57 8.04 -34.92
C GLU A 130 34.14 8.50 -35.25
N PHE A 131 33.51 9.34 -34.41
CA PHE A 131 32.10 9.73 -34.52
C PHE A 131 31.13 8.55 -34.54
N ARG A 132 31.45 7.49 -33.81
CA ARG A 132 30.61 6.29 -33.64
C ARG A 132 29.93 6.24 -32.28
N GLU A 133 30.46 6.99 -31.32
CA GLU A 133 29.95 7.09 -29.97
C GLU A 133 29.78 8.56 -29.61
N ALA A 134 28.71 8.86 -28.90
CA ALA A 134 28.39 10.20 -28.44
C ALA A 134 27.99 10.15 -26.97
N THR A 135 28.44 11.13 -26.19
CA THR A 135 28.01 11.32 -24.81
C THR A 135 27.16 12.58 -24.75
N VAL A 136 25.95 12.43 -24.23
CA VAL A 136 25.00 13.53 -24.01
C VAL A 136 24.93 13.79 -22.52
N ALA A 137 25.35 14.97 -22.10
CA ALA A 137 25.23 15.42 -20.72
C ALA A 137 23.94 16.24 -20.55
N THR A 138 23.03 15.79 -19.69
CA THR A 138 21.73 16.41 -19.45
C THR A 138 21.61 16.83 -17.98
N ALA A 139 21.04 18.01 -17.75
CA ALA A 139 20.72 18.47 -16.40
C ALA A 139 19.44 17.79 -15.90
N VAL A 140 19.51 17.13 -14.76
CA VAL A 140 18.37 16.48 -14.10
C VAL A 140 18.12 17.21 -12.79
N LYS A 141 16.89 17.68 -12.55
CA LYS A 141 16.55 18.22 -11.22
C LYS A 141 16.00 17.10 -10.35
N ILE A 142 16.52 17.00 -9.15
CA ILE A 142 15.94 16.15 -8.12
C ILE A 142 15.36 17.04 -7.02
N THR A 143 14.20 16.63 -6.51
CA THR A 143 13.47 17.39 -5.51
C THR A 143 13.30 16.53 -4.27
N LEU A 144 13.74 17.03 -3.12
CA LEU A 144 13.42 16.45 -1.83
C LEU A 144 12.10 17.02 -1.35
N LEU A 145 11.16 16.14 -1.02
CA LEU A 145 9.92 16.50 -0.38
C LEU A 145 10.13 16.47 1.14
N GLY A 146 9.94 17.61 1.77
CA GLY A 146 9.94 17.82 3.22
C GLY A 146 9.33 19.19 3.55
N ASP A 147 9.46 19.66 4.78
CA ASP A 147 8.95 20.97 5.24
C ASP A 147 9.37 22.13 4.32
N GLU A 148 10.57 22.03 3.74
CA GLU A 148 11.04 22.89 2.67
C GLU A 148 11.40 22.03 1.45
N THR A 149 10.78 22.33 0.31
CA THR A 149 11.13 21.71 -0.98
C THR A 149 12.55 22.13 -1.37
N ARG A 150 13.51 21.20 -1.35
CA ARG A 150 14.89 21.44 -1.81
C ARG A 150 15.07 20.88 -3.20
N GLU A 151 15.62 21.70 -4.10
CA GLU A 151 15.94 21.29 -5.46
C GLU A 151 17.46 21.25 -5.66
N MET A 152 17.95 20.17 -6.26
CA MET A 152 19.34 20.05 -6.71
C MET A 152 19.37 19.71 -8.19
N THR A 153 20.30 20.32 -8.92
CA THR A 153 20.58 19.97 -10.32
C THR A 153 21.78 19.04 -10.39
N LEU A 154 21.60 17.89 -11.02
CA LEU A 154 22.64 16.91 -11.31
C LEU A 154 22.92 16.89 -12.81
N THR A 155 24.14 16.58 -13.20
CA THR A 155 24.51 16.34 -14.59
C THR A 155 24.58 14.83 -14.82
N ARG A 156 23.67 14.30 -15.62
CA ARG A 156 23.62 12.90 -16.01
C ARG A 156 24.21 12.73 -17.41
N GLU A 157 25.11 11.77 -17.57
CA GLU A 157 25.71 11.44 -18.86
C GLU A 157 25.04 10.20 -19.43
N GLN A 158 24.53 10.31 -20.66
CA GLN A 158 23.97 9.21 -21.43
C GLN A 158 24.85 8.92 -22.63
N PHE A 159 25.00 7.64 -22.95
CA PHE A 159 25.88 7.18 -24.03
C PHE A 159 25.04 6.73 -25.20
N TYR A 160 25.44 7.14 -26.39
CA TYR A 160 24.80 6.80 -27.64
C TYR A 160 25.81 6.17 -28.58
N ARG A 161 25.37 5.17 -29.34
CA ARG A 161 26.17 4.54 -30.38
C ARG A 161 25.47 4.64 -31.72
N GLN A 162 26.26 4.83 -32.78
CA GLN A 162 25.75 4.87 -34.14
C GLN A 162 25.26 3.47 -34.56
N GLY A 163 23.94 3.31 -34.72
CA GLY A 163 23.32 2.16 -35.36
C GLY A 163 23.25 2.32 -36.89
N GLU A 164 22.56 1.40 -37.57
CA GLU A 164 22.45 1.44 -39.04
C GLU A 164 21.69 2.67 -39.55
N THR A 165 20.66 3.10 -38.81
CA THR A 165 19.75 4.17 -39.25
C THR A 165 19.68 5.36 -38.29
N ARG A 166 20.11 5.21 -37.04
CA ARG A 166 19.99 6.23 -35.99
C ARG A 166 21.00 5.99 -34.87
N TRP A 167 21.11 6.95 -33.96
CA TRP A 167 21.84 6.76 -32.71
C TRP A 167 20.96 5.99 -31.71
N LEU A 168 21.55 5.02 -31.02
CA LEU A 168 20.89 4.15 -30.06
C LEU A 168 21.48 4.37 -28.68
N LEU A 169 20.65 4.42 -27.64
CA LEU A 169 21.10 4.51 -26.25
C LEU A 169 21.87 3.23 -25.89
N ALA A 170 23.07 3.41 -25.37
CA ALA A 170 24.04 2.35 -25.11
C ALA A 170 24.47 2.38 -23.64
N PRO A 171 24.93 1.23 -23.09
CA PRO A 171 25.62 1.24 -21.81
C PRO A 171 26.86 2.14 -21.86
N PRO A 172 27.29 2.71 -20.72
CA PRO A 172 28.57 3.40 -20.63
C PRO A 172 29.73 2.49 -21.08
N PRO A 173 30.78 3.04 -21.71
CA PRO A 173 31.94 2.23 -22.10
C PRO A 173 32.65 1.66 -20.86
N GLU A 174 33.31 0.51 -20.99
CA GLU A 174 33.93 -0.21 -19.85
C GLU A 174 34.91 0.65 -19.03
N ASP A 175 35.61 1.58 -19.68
CA ASP A 175 36.57 2.48 -19.05
C ASP A 175 35.92 3.71 -18.38
N TYR A 176 34.62 3.93 -18.58
CA TYR A 176 33.87 5.07 -18.02
C TYR A 176 33.96 5.13 -16.50
N TRP A 177 33.69 3.99 -15.84
CA TRP A 177 33.71 3.85 -14.40
C TRP A 177 35.14 3.82 -13.84
N GLY A 178 36.07 3.29 -14.64
CA GLY A 178 37.43 2.97 -14.24
C GLY A 178 37.49 1.84 -13.19
N ASN A 179 38.70 1.51 -12.73
CA ASN A 179 38.90 0.42 -11.78
C ASN A 179 38.28 0.72 -10.41
N SER A 180 37.60 -0.25 -9.81
CA SER A 180 37.09 -0.14 -8.44
C SER A 180 38.21 0.15 -7.43
N ARG A 181 37.90 0.97 -6.44
CA ARG A 181 38.77 1.35 -5.33
C ARG A 181 38.11 0.96 -4.02
N LEU A 182 38.86 0.25 -3.18
CA LEU A 182 38.45 -0.09 -1.82
C LEU A 182 38.85 1.04 -0.88
N ILE A 183 37.88 1.52 -0.11
CA ILE A 183 38.01 2.51 0.96
C ILE A 183 37.77 1.76 2.27
N GLN A 184 38.82 1.62 3.08
CA GLN A 184 38.75 0.90 4.36
C GLN A 184 38.61 1.90 5.51
N ASN A 185 37.55 1.73 6.30
CA ASN A 185 37.28 2.49 7.52
C ASN A 185 37.28 1.56 8.75
N GLN A 186 36.95 2.10 9.93
CA GLN A 186 36.88 1.35 11.17
C GLN A 186 35.70 0.38 11.19
N PHE A 187 34.50 0.86 10.85
CA PHE A 187 33.25 0.08 11.00
C PHE A 187 32.88 -0.72 9.74
N PHE A 188 33.22 -0.21 8.55
CA PHE A 188 32.84 -0.83 7.28
C PHE A 188 33.94 -0.67 6.23
N SER A 189 33.76 -1.34 5.09
CA SER A 189 34.55 -1.11 3.89
C SER A 189 33.64 -0.72 2.74
N LEU A 190 34.06 0.27 1.94
CA LEU A 190 33.29 0.78 0.81
C LEU A 190 34.09 0.58 -0.47
N THR A 191 33.52 -0.14 -1.43
CA THR A 191 34.06 -0.29 -2.78
C THR A 191 33.33 0.68 -3.70
N ALA A 192 34.08 1.51 -4.42
CA ALA A 192 33.52 2.48 -5.38
C ALA A 192 34.28 2.44 -6.72
N PRO A 193 33.62 2.66 -7.87
CA PRO A 193 34.32 2.84 -9.14
C PRO A 193 35.27 4.04 -9.08
N ALA A 194 36.34 4.04 -9.89
CA ALA A 194 37.35 5.11 -9.85
C ALA A 194 36.74 6.51 -10.05
N ARG A 195 35.71 6.61 -10.89
CA ARG A 195 34.98 7.85 -11.17
C ARG A 195 34.27 8.42 -9.93
N ASP A 196 33.72 7.56 -9.09
CA ASP A 196 32.99 7.94 -7.87
C ASP A 196 33.82 7.79 -6.60
N ALA A 197 35.11 7.50 -6.70
CA ALA A 197 35.96 7.23 -5.55
C ALA A 197 36.10 8.43 -4.60
N ASP A 198 36.05 9.65 -5.12
CA ASP A 198 36.08 10.86 -4.30
C ASP A 198 34.75 11.06 -3.54
N PHE A 199 33.61 10.79 -4.20
CA PHE A 199 32.30 10.75 -3.53
C PHE A 199 32.25 9.65 -2.47
N GLY A 200 32.67 8.43 -2.82
CA GLY A 200 32.71 7.29 -1.91
C GLY A 200 33.58 7.57 -0.69
N ARG A 201 34.70 8.29 -0.85
CA ARG A 201 35.55 8.71 0.28
C ARG A 201 34.85 9.76 1.15
N ALA A 202 34.20 10.76 0.55
CA ALA A 202 33.46 11.77 1.29
C ALA A 202 32.30 11.15 2.08
N LEU A 203 31.54 10.26 1.44
CA LEU A 203 30.46 9.49 2.06
C LEU A 203 30.99 8.63 3.20
N ALA A 204 32.05 7.86 2.96
CA ALA A 204 32.63 6.98 3.97
C ALA A 204 33.09 7.76 5.20
N ASN A 205 33.77 8.91 5.01
CA ASN A 205 34.18 9.79 6.10
C ASN A 205 33.00 10.45 6.84
N SER A 206 31.87 10.68 6.16
CA SER A 206 30.69 11.24 6.79
C SER A 206 30.00 10.22 7.68
N VAL A 207 29.71 9.04 7.11
CA VAL A 207 29.11 7.91 7.83
C VAL A 207 29.97 7.51 9.03
N GLU A 208 31.29 7.40 8.85
CA GLU A 208 32.22 7.07 9.95
C GLU A 208 32.08 8.03 11.14
N ARG A 209 32.05 9.35 10.88
CA ARG A 209 31.91 10.35 11.95
C ARG A 209 30.57 10.24 12.67
N ARG A 210 29.50 9.79 12.00
CA ARG A 210 28.18 9.58 12.61
C ARG A 210 28.13 8.28 13.39
N LEU A 211 28.71 7.21 12.88
CA LEU A 211 28.88 5.95 13.62
C LEU A 211 29.75 6.16 14.86
N ASP A 212 30.85 6.91 14.76
CA ASP A 212 31.68 7.27 15.93
C ASP A 212 30.88 8.01 17.00
N ARG A 213 30.00 8.93 16.59
CA ARG A 213 29.11 9.65 17.52
C ARG A 213 28.06 8.71 18.11
N LEU A 214 27.40 7.91 17.28
CA LEU A 214 26.43 6.92 17.69
C LEU A 214 27.05 5.95 18.71
N CYS A 215 28.30 5.52 18.50
CA CYS A 215 29.03 4.67 19.43
C CYS A 215 29.44 5.35 20.74
N GLN A 216 29.66 6.66 20.73
CA GLN A 216 29.93 7.43 21.94
C GLN A 216 28.67 7.61 22.78
N GLU A 217 27.52 7.78 22.13
CA GLU A 217 26.21 7.95 22.78
C GLU A 217 25.61 6.59 23.19
N PHE A 218 25.82 5.53 22.41
CA PHE A 218 25.23 4.20 22.60
C PHE A 218 26.31 3.11 22.64
N VAL A 219 27.12 3.14 23.70
CA VAL A 219 28.25 2.21 23.90
C VAL A 219 27.83 0.73 23.78
N ALA A 220 26.60 0.40 24.19
CA ALA A 220 26.06 -0.96 24.13
C ALA A 220 25.83 -1.48 22.70
N MET A 221 25.56 -0.59 21.72
CA MET A 221 25.32 -0.99 20.32
C MET A 221 26.64 -1.24 19.56
N CYS A 222 27.76 -0.69 20.03
CA CYS A 222 29.04 -0.77 19.32
C CYS A 222 29.91 -1.95 19.77
N GLY A 223 29.27 -3.10 19.98
CA GLY A 223 29.93 -4.39 20.08
C GLY A 223 30.38 -4.82 18.68
N VAL A 224 31.68 -4.74 18.42
CA VAL A 224 32.31 -5.11 17.15
C VAL A 224 31.88 -6.53 16.77
N SER A 225 30.89 -6.68 15.90
CA SER A 225 30.71 -7.94 15.17
C SER A 225 31.99 -8.13 14.37
N GLU A 226 32.59 -9.32 14.41
CA GLU A 226 33.88 -9.58 13.75
C GLU A 226 33.78 -9.46 12.20
N GLY A 227 32.57 -9.22 11.66
CA GLY A 227 32.30 -8.90 10.26
C GLY A 227 32.26 -7.39 10.04
N ARG A 228 33.19 -6.86 9.26
CA ARG A 228 33.04 -5.51 8.69
C ARG A 228 31.98 -5.56 7.61
N LEU A 229 30.96 -4.72 7.74
CA LEU A 229 29.97 -4.52 6.70
C LEU A 229 30.67 -4.10 5.40
N ALA A 230 30.34 -4.78 4.30
CA ALA A 230 30.83 -4.46 2.98
C ALA A 230 29.78 -3.62 2.25
N ILE A 231 30.17 -2.46 1.76
CA ILE A 231 29.31 -1.56 0.97
C ILE A 231 29.92 -1.48 -0.43
N GLU A 232 29.10 -1.55 -1.46
CA GLU A 232 29.52 -1.37 -2.85
C GLU A 232 28.64 -0.34 -3.56
N LEU A 233 29.28 0.69 -4.13
CA LEU A 233 28.67 1.61 -5.09
C LEU A 233 28.67 0.93 -6.47
N SER A 234 27.61 0.17 -6.74
CA SER A 234 27.41 -0.63 -7.94
C SER A 234 27.17 0.22 -9.18
N THR A 235 27.70 -0.26 -10.30
CA THR A 235 27.50 0.34 -11.63
C THR A 235 26.31 -0.28 -12.38
N ASP A 236 25.60 -1.22 -11.75
CA ASP A 236 24.41 -1.87 -12.30
C ASP A 236 23.16 -0.97 -12.13
N PRO A 237 22.49 -0.56 -13.23
CA PRO A 237 21.26 0.23 -13.14
C PRO A 237 20.13 -0.41 -12.34
N GLN A 238 20.09 -1.74 -12.17
CA GLN A 238 19.07 -2.39 -11.34
C GLN A 238 19.13 -1.96 -9.87
N THR A 239 20.28 -1.48 -9.39
CA THR A 239 20.41 -0.97 -8.01
C THR A 239 19.58 0.28 -7.75
N LEU A 240 19.19 1.03 -8.78
CA LEU A 240 18.25 2.15 -8.65
C LEU A 240 16.85 1.68 -8.21
N LEU A 241 16.41 0.51 -8.71
CA LEU A 241 15.14 -0.09 -8.32
C LEU A 241 15.21 -0.67 -6.91
N ALA A 242 16.29 -1.39 -6.58
CA ALA A 242 16.48 -1.97 -5.26
C ALA A 242 16.41 -0.91 -4.15
N VAL A 243 17.02 0.25 -4.40
CA VAL A 243 17.03 1.35 -3.43
C VAL A 243 15.68 2.05 -3.29
N SER A 244 14.84 2.03 -4.33
CA SER A 244 13.48 2.58 -4.26
C SER A 244 12.54 1.74 -3.38
N SER A 245 12.83 0.45 -3.22
CA SER A 245 12.06 -0.48 -2.37
C SER A 245 12.73 -0.68 -1.00
N ARG A 246 12.28 0.07 0.02
CA ARG A 246 12.80 -0.02 1.42
C ARG A 246 12.89 -1.46 1.98
N PRO A 247 11.89 -2.36 1.82
CA PRO A 247 11.94 -3.69 2.42
C PRO A 247 12.99 -4.61 1.77
N VAL A 248 13.12 -4.57 0.44
CA VAL A 248 14.01 -5.46 -0.34
C VAL A 248 15.48 -5.18 -0.02
N PHE A 249 15.79 -3.94 0.34
CA PHE A 249 17.15 -3.53 0.68
C PHE A 249 17.59 -3.95 2.09
N LEU A 250 16.69 -3.86 3.08
CA LEU A 250 16.99 -4.28 4.45
C LEU A 250 17.10 -5.82 4.56
N SER A 251 16.55 -6.56 3.60
CA SER A 251 16.76 -8.01 3.47
C SER A 251 18.08 -8.41 2.78
N GLY A 252 19.05 -7.50 2.73
CA GLY A 252 20.29 -7.63 1.95
C GLY A 252 20.99 -8.99 2.07
N THR A 253 21.12 -9.66 0.94
CA THR A 253 21.80 -10.94 0.71
C THR A 253 23.28 -10.90 1.10
N GLU A 254 23.74 -11.89 1.87
CA GLU A 254 25.17 -12.28 2.01
C GLU A 254 26.14 -11.18 2.49
N GLY A 255 25.69 -10.20 3.29
CA GLY A 255 26.58 -9.27 4.00
C GLY A 255 27.24 -8.17 3.15
N VAL A 256 26.72 -7.93 1.93
CA VAL A 256 27.13 -6.80 1.07
C VAL A 256 25.95 -5.89 0.79
N ILE A 257 26.07 -4.62 1.15
CA ILE A 257 25.10 -3.57 0.85
C ILE A 257 25.42 -2.97 -0.52
N LEU A 258 24.50 -3.18 -1.47
CA LEU A 258 24.59 -2.62 -2.81
C LEU A 258 23.86 -1.27 -2.89
N LEU A 259 24.58 -0.23 -3.27
CA LEU A 259 24.03 1.10 -3.57
C LEU A 259 24.36 1.48 -5.01
N PRO A 260 23.52 2.24 -5.71
CA PRO A 260 23.88 2.75 -7.02
C PRO A 260 25.07 3.70 -6.91
N ALA A 261 25.96 3.66 -7.90
CA ALA A 261 26.98 4.68 -8.07
C ALA A 261 26.30 6.04 -8.36
N PRO A 262 26.73 7.15 -7.74
CA PRO A 262 26.09 8.46 -7.91
C PRO A 262 26.01 8.92 -9.36
N SER A 263 27.03 8.60 -10.13
CA SER A 263 27.15 8.80 -11.56
C SER A 263 26.10 8.09 -12.43
N LEU A 264 25.40 7.05 -11.94
CA LEU A 264 24.22 6.47 -12.60
C LEU A 264 23.04 7.45 -12.63
N ILE A 265 22.93 8.31 -11.62
CA ILE A 265 21.83 9.27 -11.45
C ILE A 265 22.25 10.64 -11.96
N GLY A 266 23.50 11.01 -11.70
CA GLY A 266 24.14 12.23 -12.13
C GLY A 266 25.01 12.83 -11.03
N LEU A 267 26.03 13.58 -11.43
CA LEU A 267 26.92 14.26 -10.50
C LEU A 267 26.58 15.74 -10.40
N PRO A 268 26.62 16.33 -9.19
CA PRO A 268 26.37 17.75 -9.02
C PRO A 268 27.49 18.58 -9.65
N PRO A 269 27.19 19.74 -10.26
CA PRO A 269 28.19 20.60 -10.90
C PRO A 269 29.29 21.09 -9.94
N ALA A 270 28.98 21.19 -8.65
CA ALA A 270 29.91 21.62 -7.60
C ALA A 270 30.96 20.55 -7.23
N GLY A 271 30.89 19.36 -7.84
CA GLY A 271 31.77 18.23 -7.54
C GLY A 271 31.18 17.27 -6.49
N PRO A 272 31.89 16.16 -6.21
CA PRO A 272 31.35 15.03 -5.42
C PRO A 272 31.08 15.35 -3.94
N GLU A 273 31.46 16.52 -3.43
CA GLU A 273 31.28 16.93 -2.03
C GLU A 273 29.93 17.62 -1.77
N ASN A 274 28.94 17.45 -2.66
CA ASN A 274 27.63 18.08 -2.45
C ASN A 274 26.95 17.51 -1.18
N PRO A 275 26.62 18.36 -0.20
CA PRO A 275 26.11 17.90 1.09
C PRO A 275 24.72 17.26 1.01
N ASP A 276 23.87 17.70 0.07
CA ASP A 276 22.51 17.15 -0.08
C ASP A 276 22.56 15.73 -0.65
N LEU A 277 23.39 15.49 -1.67
CA LEU A 277 23.58 14.15 -2.23
C LEU A 277 24.24 13.21 -1.22
N LEU A 278 25.28 13.69 -0.51
CA LEU A 278 25.93 12.92 0.55
C LEU A 278 24.95 12.56 1.66
N SER A 279 24.12 13.51 2.10
CA SER A 279 23.12 13.27 3.13
C SER A 279 22.12 12.20 2.70
N ALA A 280 21.70 12.16 1.43
CA ALA A 280 20.77 11.16 0.94
C ALA A 280 21.31 9.72 1.08
N TYR A 281 22.57 9.51 0.66
CA TYR A 281 23.25 8.23 0.80
C TYR A 281 23.54 7.89 2.26
N GLU A 282 23.87 8.89 3.05
CA GLU A 282 24.17 8.73 4.47
C GLU A 282 22.94 8.29 5.28
N THR A 283 21.78 8.93 5.10
CA THR A 283 20.52 8.54 5.74
C THR A 283 20.24 7.06 5.51
N TYR A 284 20.41 6.61 4.26
CA TYR A 284 20.12 5.25 3.87
C TYR A 284 21.15 4.23 4.37
N LEU A 285 22.44 4.57 4.32
CA LEU A 285 23.49 3.72 4.88
C LEU A 285 23.38 3.57 6.38
N MET A 286 23.13 4.67 7.10
CA MET A 286 22.95 4.64 8.54
C MET A 286 21.78 3.72 8.93
N THR A 287 20.68 3.80 8.17
CA THR A 287 19.52 2.89 8.35
C THR A 287 19.92 1.43 8.20
N ALA A 288 20.67 1.11 7.15
CA ALA A 288 21.12 -0.25 6.87
C ALA A 288 22.08 -0.79 7.94
N ILE A 289 23.04 0.06 8.37
CA ILE A 289 24.04 -0.29 9.38
C ILE A 289 23.36 -0.53 10.74
N VAL A 290 22.41 0.33 11.12
CA VAL A 290 21.66 0.16 12.36
C VAL A 290 20.81 -1.11 12.32
N ALA A 291 20.13 -1.41 11.19
CA ALA A 291 19.41 -2.67 11.01
C ALA A 291 20.31 -3.88 11.24
N ASP A 292 21.47 -3.91 10.59
CA ASP A 292 22.45 -4.99 10.72
C ASP A 292 22.97 -5.14 12.17
N TRP A 293 23.27 -4.02 12.84
CA TRP A 293 23.79 -4.03 14.22
C TRP A 293 22.78 -4.53 15.25
N VAL A 294 21.49 -4.27 15.04
CA VAL A 294 20.43 -4.75 15.94
C VAL A 294 19.85 -6.09 15.49
N ASP A 295 20.46 -6.75 14.50
CA ASP A 295 20.02 -8.02 13.92
C ASP A 295 18.53 -7.97 13.50
N TYR A 296 18.13 -6.86 12.88
CA TYR A 296 16.75 -6.63 12.49
C TYR A 296 16.38 -7.53 11.31
N ASP A 297 15.61 -8.58 11.57
CA ASP A 297 15.03 -9.42 10.52
C ASP A 297 13.88 -8.67 9.83
N CYS A 298 14.13 -8.22 8.60
CA CYS A 298 13.19 -7.43 7.84
C CYS A 298 11.87 -8.18 7.63
N CYS A 299 10.76 -7.44 7.77
CA CYS A 299 9.37 -7.74 7.38
C CYS A 299 8.38 -8.05 8.51
N GLN A 300 8.82 -8.25 9.75
CA GLN A 300 7.88 -8.45 10.87
C GLN A 300 7.46 -7.15 11.57
N HIS A 301 8.28 -6.08 11.55
CA HIS A 301 7.99 -4.81 12.25
C HIS A 301 8.43 -3.55 11.49
N GLY A 302 8.17 -3.50 10.18
CA GLY A 302 8.75 -2.50 9.27
C GLY A 302 8.47 -1.04 9.66
N LEU A 303 7.35 -0.78 10.34
CA LEU A 303 6.97 0.57 10.77
C LEU A 303 7.70 0.97 12.06
N TYR A 304 7.83 0.05 13.02
CA TYR A 304 8.60 0.30 14.23
C TYR A 304 10.07 0.59 13.92
N PHE A 305 10.69 -0.25 13.11
CA PHE A 305 12.10 -0.07 12.74
C PHE A 305 12.32 1.27 12.07
N ALA A 306 11.40 1.69 11.20
CA ALA A 306 11.52 2.95 10.49
C ALA A 306 11.33 4.15 11.45
N ALA A 307 10.40 4.10 12.42
CA ALA A 307 10.27 5.15 13.45
C ALA A 307 11.47 5.21 14.42
N PHE A 308 11.99 4.05 14.84
CA PHE A 308 13.21 3.96 15.67
C PHE A 308 14.42 4.54 14.94
N ASN A 309 14.57 4.19 13.67
CA ASN A 309 15.62 4.71 12.81
C ASN A 309 15.50 6.22 12.61
N ASP A 310 14.29 6.74 12.38
CA ASP A 310 14.07 8.19 12.24
C ASP A 310 14.47 8.95 13.51
N LEU A 311 14.14 8.42 14.69
CA LEU A 311 14.54 9.01 15.97
C LEU A 311 16.07 8.97 16.19
N LEU A 312 16.73 7.87 15.84
CA LEU A 312 18.19 7.77 15.89
C LEU A 312 18.86 8.74 14.91
N LEU A 313 18.34 8.83 13.68
CA LEU A 313 18.88 9.68 12.64
C LEU A 313 18.74 11.17 12.99
N ASP A 314 17.59 11.58 13.54
CA ASP A 314 17.39 12.96 14.02
C ASP A 314 18.37 13.31 15.15
N GLY A 315 18.58 12.40 16.12
CA GLY A 315 19.57 12.57 17.18
C GLY A 315 21.00 12.76 16.66
N LEU A 316 21.34 12.10 15.55
CA LEU A 316 22.64 12.26 14.87
C LEU A 316 22.71 13.50 13.96
N GLY A 317 21.64 14.29 13.86
CA GLY A 317 21.50 15.43 12.95
C GLY A 317 21.51 15.00 11.48
N VAL A 318 21.04 13.79 11.17
CA VAL A 318 20.78 13.33 9.81
C VAL A 318 19.34 13.75 9.49
N PRO A 319 19.10 14.54 8.43
CA PRO A 319 17.73 14.91 8.08
C PRO A 319 16.94 13.64 7.76
N VAL A 320 15.89 13.43 8.52
CA VAL A 320 14.91 12.37 8.29
C VAL A 320 14.09 12.74 7.05
N LEU A 321 13.87 11.77 6.17
CA LEU A 321 12.96 11.97 5.04
C LEU A 321 11.57 12.19 5.61
N ALA A 322 10.98 13.36 5.39
CA ALA A 322 9.65 13.67 5.88
C ALA A 322 8.65 12.61 5.39
N ALA A 323 8.34 11.65 6.25
CA ALA A 323 7.05 11.00 6.20
C ALA A 323 6.05 12.03 6.74
N ASN A 324 4.83 12.03 6.23
CA ASN A 324 3.78 12.82 6.86
C ASN A 324 3.64 12.30 8.32
N ASP A 325 4.07 13.13 9.28
CA ASP A 325 4.61 12.74 10.60
C ASP A 325 3.60 12.22 11.64
N LEU A 326 2.38 11.82 11.27
CA LEU A 326 1.38 11.39 12.26
C LEU A 326 0.83 9.97 12.01
N GLU A 327 0.42 9.66 10.78
CA GLU A 327 -0.07 8.33 10.41
C GLU A 327 1.03 7.26 10.55
N PHE A 328 2.26 7.63 10.17
CA PHE A 328 3.41 6.74 10.26
C PHE A 328 3.82 6.44 11.71
N LEU A 329 3.78 7.44 12.59
CA LEU A 329 4.06 7.31 14.02
C LEU A 329 2.99 6.47 14.72
N LEU A 330 1.71 6.62 14.36
CA LEU A 330 0.61 5.82 14.92
C LEU A 330 0.66 4.35 14.45
N ALA A 331 1.01 4.11 13.19
CA ALA A 331 1.16 2.76 12.65
C ALA A 331 2.38 2.04 13.25
N ALA A 332 3.48 2.75 13.52
CA ALA A 332 4.66 2.22 14.21
C ALA A 332 4.38 1.85 15.68
N VAL A 333 3.50 2.58 16.36
CA VAL A 333 3.08 2.28 17.75
C VAL A 333 2.22 1.02 17.82
N ALA A 334 1.35 0.80 16.82
CA ALA A 334 0.56 -0.43 16.73
C ALA A 334 1.44 -1.67 16.47
N ASP A 335 2.50 -1.52 15.68
CA ASP A 335 3.48 -2.56 15.38
C ASP A 335 4.41 -2.85 16.58
N PHE A 336 4.80 -1.80 17.32
CA PHE A 336 5.58 -1.89 18.57
C PHE A 336 4.87 -2.68 19.68
N ALA A 337 3.54 -2.56 19.76
CA ALA A 337 2.74 -3.30 20.73
C ALA A 337 2.81 -4.82 20.51
N ALA A 338 3.12 -5.25 19.28
CA ALA A 338 3.32 -6.66 18.95
C ALA A 338 4.75 -7.15 19.28
N SER A 339 5.78 -6.30 19.17
CA SER A 339 7.19 -6.66 19.39
C SER A 339 7.68 -6.53 20.84
N ALA A 340 6.97 -5.78 21.70
CA ALA A 340 7.33 -5.54 23.11
C ALA A 340 7.31 -6.79 24.02
N ALA A 341 7.09 -7.99 23.46
CA ALA A 341 7.20 -9.26 24.17
C ALA A 341 8.66 -9.73 24.40
N ASP A 342 9.66 -9.12 23.74
CA ASP A 342 11.09 -9.46 23.94
C ASP A 342 11.74 -8.65 25.10
N PRO A 343 12.19 -9.31 26.19
CA PRO A 343 12.89 -8.65 27.30
C PRO A 343 14.21 -7.95 26.92
N ALA A 344 14.89 -8.38 25.85
CA ALA A 344 16.15 -7.77 25.43
C ALA A 344 15.95 -6.34 24.90
N THR A 345 14.92 -6.14 24.07
CA THR A 345 14.53 -4.84 23.53
C THR A 345 14.10 -3.86 24.63
N LEU A 346 13.37 -4.36 25.64
CA LEU A 346 12.96 -3.57 26.80
C LEU A 346 14.14 -3.08 27.64
N SER A 347 15.23 -3.86 27.73
CA SER A 347 16.42 -3.48 28.50
C SER A 347 17.23 -2.35 27.87
N VAL A 348 17.38 -2.36 26.54
CA VAL A 348 18.04 -1.28 25.78
C VAL A 348 17.24 0.02 25.87
N LEU A 349 15.91 -0.07 25.78
CA LEU A 349 15.01 1.09 25.91
C LEU A 349 14.97 1.65 27.33
N ALA A 350 15.07 0.81 28.36
CA ALA A 350 15.13 1.24 29.75
C ALA A 350 16.44 1.99 30.08
N GLU A 351 17.58 1.60 29.48
CA GLU A 351 18.84 2.34 29.58
C GLU A 351 18.77 3.68 28.82
N LEU A 352 18.16 3.71 27.62
CA LEU A 352 17.89 4.93 26.85
C LEU A 352 17.03 5.95 27.61
N TYR A 353 16.10 5.47 28.46
CA TYR A 353 15.17 6.30 29.23
C TYR A 353 15.75 6.84 30.56
N ALA A 354 16.89 6.32 31.02
CA ALA A 354 17.47 6.68 32.31
C ALA A 354 18.20 8.03 32.33
N GLU A 355 18.49 8.63 31.17
CA GLU A 355 19.06 9.98 31.06
C GLU A 355 18.03 11.02 30.57
N PRO A 356 17.98 12.23 31.14
CA PRO A 356 17.03 13.27 30.74
C PRO A 356 17.52 13.98 29.46
N TRP A 357 16.90 13.69 28.32
CA TRP A 357 17.17 14.35 27.04
C TRP A 357 16.51 15.74 26.97
N PRO A 358 17.26 16.85 26.82
CA PRO A 358 16.68 18.20 26.81
C PRO A 358 16.09 18.64 25.46
N SER A 359 16.14 17.81 24.40
CA SER A 359 15.88 18.24 23.01
C SER A 359 14.73 17.53 22.29
N LEU A 360 14.07 16.55 22.91
CA LEU A 360 12.89 15.92 22.29
C LEU A 360 11.72 16.91 22.24
N ARG A 361 11.01 16.98 21.10
CA ARG A 361 9.73 17.68 21.04
C ARG A 361 8.71 16.93 21.90
N THR A 362 7.80 17.67 22.54
CA THR A 362 6.89 17.14 23.57
C THR A 362 5.95 16.03 23.06
N ASP A 363 5.61 16.07 21.78
CA ASP A 363 4.85 15.05 21.04
C ASP A 363 5.61 13.73 20.90
N GLN A 364 6.90 13.78 20.54
CA GLN A 364 7.78 12.61 20.48
C GLN A 364 7.99 12.00 21.88
N TRP A 365 8.13 12.84 22.90
CA TRP A 365 8.21 12.40 24.29
C TRP A 365 6.93 11.71 24.76
N LEU A 366 5.76 12.20 24.33
CA LEU A 366 4.46 11.63 24.66
C LEU A 366 4.28 10.24 24.05
N VAL A 367 4.62 10.07 22.76
CA VAL A 367 4.49 8.79 22.04
C VAL A 367 5.42 7.74 22.64
N MET A 368 6.66 8.13 22.98
CA MET A 368 7.64 7.21 23.57
C MET A 368 7.29 6.81 25.01
N THR A 369 6.75 7.75 25.81
CA THR A 369 6.24 7.47 27.15
C THR A 369 5.00 6.57 27.11
N TRP A 370 4.14 6.78 26.11
CA TRP A 370 2.93 5.98 25.89
C TRP A 370 3.27 4.55 25.45
N ALA A 371 4.22 4.39 24.54
CA ALA A 371 4.74 3.10 24.09
C ALA A 371 5.37 2.29 25.24
N LEU A 372 6.23 2.92 26.07
CA LEU A 372 6.86 2.27 27.23
C LEU A 372 5.85 1.83 28.31
N TYR A 373 4.76 2.58 28.49
CA TYR A 373 3.71 2.22 29.43
C TYR A 373 2.87 1.03 28.94
N TRP A 374 2.69 0.90 27.63
CA TRP A 374 1.93 -0.20 27.02
C TRP A 374 2.72 -1.52 27.02
N GLY A 375 4.04 -1.46 26.78
CA GLY A 375 4.93 -2.63 26.86
C GLY A 375 5.06 -3.25 28.26
N GLN A 376 4.61 -2.58 29.32
CA GLN A 376 4.59 -3.13 30.69
C GLN A 376 3.29 -3.88 31.05
N GLY A 377 2.37 -4.06 30.10
CA GLY A 377 1.18 -4.92 30.29
C GLY A 377 0.09 -4.33 31.20
N SER A 378 0.12 -3.04 31.50
CA SER A 378 -0.95 -2.34 32.24
C SER A 378 -1.72 -1.40 31.31
N ALA A 379 -3.05 -1.52 31.31
CA ALA A 379 -3.95 -0.61 30.60
C ALA A 379 -3.70 0.87 31.00
N PRO A 380 -3.83 1.84 30.08
CA PRO A 380 -3.45 3.22 30.36
C PRO A 380 -4.55 3.88 31.21
N ILE A 381 -4.37 3.92 32.52
CA ILE A 381 -4.94 5.01 33.32
C ILE A 381 -3.85 6.08 33.36
N LEU A 382 -3.91 7.04 32.43
CA LEU A 382 -3.15 8.27 32.59
C LEU A 382 -3.55 8.87 33.94
N PRO A 383 -2.62 9.12 34.87
CA PRO A 383 -2.96 9.78 36.13
C PRO A 383 -3.69 11.08 35.82
N SER A 384 -4.80 11.36 36.51
CA SER A 384 -5.57 12.62 36.38
C SER A 384 -4.67 13.85 36.41
N ASP A 385 -3.60 13.76 37.19
CA ASP A 385 -2.63 14.82 37.45
C ASP A 385 -1.80 15.16 36.19
N LEU A 386 -1.60 14.18 35.30
CA LEU A 386 -0.89 14.36 34.02
C LEU A 386 -1.83 14.97 32.97
N ILE A 387 -3.11 14.60 32.99
CA ILE A 387 -4.15 15.22 32.14
C ILE A 387 -4.33 16.69 32.56
N ASP A 388 -4.38 16.98 33.86
CA ASP A 388 -4.47 18.35 34.37
C ASP A 388 -3.20 19.17 34.08
N ALA A 389 -2.02 18.54 34.08
CA ALA A 389 -0.77 19.18 33.66
C ALA A 389 -0.75 19.51 32.16
N LEU A 390 -1.31 18.63 31.31
CA LEU A 390 -1.44 18.85 29.86
C LEU A 390 -2.46 19.94 29.54
N LEU A 391 -3.57 20.02 30.29
CA LEU A 391 -4.62 21.03 30.12
C LEU A 391 -4.24 22.43 30.63
N THR A 392 -3.17 22.55 31.43
CA THR A 392 -2.72 23.84 31.99
C THR A 392 -1.57 24.50 31.22
N LEU A 393 -1.10 23.89 30.13
CA LEU A 393 -0.05 24.47 29.30
C LEU A 393 -0.59 25.67 28.48
N PRO A 394 -0.10 26.90 28.69
CA PRO A 394 -0.77 28.12 28.24
C PRO A 394 -0.77 28.42 26.73
N GLN A 395 -0.17 27.57 25.87
CA GLN A 395 0.15 27.94 24.49
C GLN A 395 -0.69 27.27 23.40
N HIS A 396 -1.60 26.35 23.70
CA HIS A 396 -2.31 25.62 22.63
C HIS A 396 -3.82 25.48 22.91
N ASN A 397 -4.52 26.63 22.91
CA ASN A 397 -5.98 26.68 22.90
C ASN A 397 -6.60 26.10 21.61
N ASP A 398 -5.85 26.01 20.50
CA ASP A 398 -6.37 25.44 19.24
C ASP A 398 -6.62 23.93 19.33
N PHE A 399 -5.84 23.18 20.12
CA PHE A 399 -6.02 21.74 20.23
C PHE A 399 -7.28 21.36 21.03
N ALA A 400 -7.54 22.04 22.14
CA ALA A 400 -8.77 21.84 22.93
C ALA A 400 -10.03 22.33 22.17
N THR A 401 -9.90 23.37 21.34
CA THR A 401 -11.00 23.89 20.50
C THR A 401 -11.28 22.95 19.32
N TRP A 402 -10.25 22.37 18.71
CA TRP A 402 -10.38 21.33 17.69
C TRP A 402 -10.98 20.02 18.26
N PHE A 403 -10.53 19.59 19.45
CA PHE A 403 -11.03 18.39 20.12
C PHE A 403 -12.50 18.53 20.57
N SER A 404 -12.95 19.75 20.89
CA SER A 404 -14.35 20.02 21.21
C SER A 404 -15.23 20.25 19.98
N SER A 405 -14.68 20.73 18.85
CA SER A 405 -15.44 20.85 17.60
C SER A 405 -15.68 19.51 16.89
N LEU A 406 -15.01 18.44 17.33
CA LEU A 406 -15.29 17.06 16.93
C LEU A 406 -16.52 16.45 17.65
N LYS A 407 -17.12 17.15 18.63
CA LYS A 407 -18.22 16.60 19.46
C LYS A 407 -19.65 16.97 19.04
N ASP A 408 -19.86 17.80 18.03
CA ASP A 408 -21.22 18.18 17.62
C ASP A 408 -21.57 17.70 16.20
N PRO A 409 -22.25 16.56 16.05
CA PRO A 409 -23.03 16.27 14.86
C PRO A 409 -24.43 16.90 14.95
N LEU A 410 -24.87 17.59 13.89
CA LEU A 410 -26.28 17.86 13.64
C LEU A 410 -27.00 16.51 13.50
N PRO A 411 -27.84 16.09 14.47
CA PRO A 411 -28.60 14.87 14.33
C PRO A 411 -29.71 15.11 13.30
N LEU A 412 -30.06 14.06 12.57
CA LEU A 412 -31.43 13.93 12.11
C LEU A 412 -32.27 13.83 13.38
N GLU A 413 -33.16 14.79 13.65
CA GLU A 413 -34.22 14.65 14.65
C GLU A 413 -35.18 13.55 14.13
N LEU A 414 -34.77 12.28 14.26
CA LEU A 414 -35.77 11.26 14.57
C LEU A 414 -36.35 11.73 15.88
N ASP A 415 -37.65 12.01 15.92
CA ASP A 415 -38.36 12.35 17.15
C ASP A 415 -38.09 11.18 18.11
N ALA A 416 -37.10 11.37 18.98
CA ALA A 416 -36.81 10.41 20.03
C ALA A 416 -38.06 10.46 20.89
N ALA A 417 -38.89 9.44 20.77
CA ALA A 417 -40.01 9.30 21.67
C ALA A 417 -39.39 9.28 23.07
N ASP A 418 -39.81 10.21 23.93
CA ASP A 418 -39.31 10.31 25.30
C ASP A 418 -39.28 8.90 25.91
N ALA A 419 -38.16 8.56 26.56
CA ALA A 419 -37.92 7.23 27.14
C ALA A 419 -39.07 6.72 28.05
N GLU A 420 -39.97 7.62 28.46
CA GLU A 420 -41.19 7.31 29.19
C GLU A 420 -42.21 6.46 28.41
N ALA A 421 -42.17 6.43 27.07
CA ALA A 421 -43.15 5.68 26.26
C ALA A 421 -43.02 4.15 26.33
N GLY A 422 -41.96 3.62 26.95
CA GLY A 422 -41.66 2.19 26.97
C GLY A 422 -41.24 1.67 25.59
N TRP A 423 -40.43 0.62 25.56
CA TRP A 423 -40.10 -0.05 24.31
C TRP A 423 -41.34 -0.72 23.69
N PRO A 424 -41.48 -0.69 22.35
CA PRO A 424 -42.60 -1.34 21.70
C PRO A 424 -42.58 -2.85 21.98
N ALA A 425 -43.76 -3.47 21.98
CA ALA A 425 -43.87 -4.92 22.08
C ALA A 425 -43.31 -5.56 20.81
N LEU A 426 -42.07 -6.04 20.88
CA LEU A 426 -41.37 -6.70 19.78
C LEU A 426 -41.55 -8.22 19.91
N ALA A 427 -41.57 -8.90 18.77
CA ALA A 427 -41.71 -10.35 18.70
C ALA A 427 -40.41 -11.11 19.00
N GLN A 428 -39.31 -10.42 19.26
CA GLN A 428 -37.96 -10.97 19.34
C GLN A 428 -37.26 -10.47 20.60
N ASP A 429 -36.46 -11.33 21.21
CA ASP A 429 -35.62 -10.94 22.32
C ASP A 429 -34.30 -10.32 21.81
N VAL A 430 -33.60 -9.58 22.66
CA VAL A 430 -32.31 -8.96 22.33
C VAL A 430 -31.23 -9.49 23.25
N ALA A 431 -30.15 -10.03 22.67
CA ALA A 431 -28.94 -10.34 23.41
C ALA A 431 -27.90 -9.23 23.26
N ILE A 432 -27.27 -8.84 24.36
CA ILE A 432 -26.11 -7.95 24.36
C ILE A 432 -24.96 -8.59 25.15
N LEU A 433 -23.73 -8.30 24.77
CA LEU A 433 -22.52 -8.69 25.50
C LEU A 433 -21.92 -7.46 26.19
N CYS A 434 -21.78 -7.51 27.52
CA CYS A 434 -21.17 -6.44 28.31
C CYS A 434 -19.96 -6.95 29.09
N GLN A 435 -18.93 -6.11 29.23
CA GLN A 435 -17.66 -6.47 29.88
C GLN A 435 -17.65 -6.31 31.40
N GLU A 436 -18.46 -5.41 31.96
CA GLU A 436 -18.45 -5.11 33.40
C GLU A 436 -19.68 -5.64 34.13
N PRO A 437 -19.53 -6.16 35.37
CA PRO A 437 -18.29 -6.39 36.13
C PRO A 437 -17.50 -7.64 35.67
N ALA A 438 -18.08 -8.45 34.78
CA ALA A 438 -17.42 -9.53 34.07
C ALA A 438 -18.18 -9.75 32.73
N PRO A 439 -17.51 -10.24 31.66
CA PRO A 439 -18.13 -10.56 30.38
C PRO A 439 -19.37 -11.42 30.58
N ALA A 440 -20.53 -10.87 30.24
CA ALA A 440 -21.79 -11.58 30.36
C ALA A 440 -22.69 -11.22 29.19
N VAL A 441 -23.46 -12.22 28.75
CA VAL A 441 -24.52 -12.03 27.78
C VAL A 441 -25.81 -11.78 28.55
N TYR A 442 -26.45 -10.66 28.27
CA TYR A 442 -27.74 -10.28 28.84
C TYR A 442 -28.81 -10.38 27.77
N LEU A 443 -29.95 -10.96 28.14
CA LEU A 443 -31.15 -11.06 27.32
C LEU A 443 -32.17 -10.03 27.81
N TYR A 444 -32.59 -9.12 26.93
CA TYR A 444 -33.74 -8.27 27.14
C TYR A 444 -34.96 -8.89 26.48
N SER A 445 -36.03 -9.09 27.26
CA SER A 445 -37.32 -9.48 26.69
C SER A 445 -38.25 -8.26 26.58
N PRO A 446 -38.65 -7.86 25.36
CA PRO A 446 -39.56 -6.72 25.17
C PRO A 446 -40.96 -6.95 25.77
N ILE A 447 -41.36 -8.20 26.00
CA ILE A 447 -42.64 -8.55 26.62
C ILE A 447 -42.61 -8.26 28.12
N SER A 448 -41.56 -8.71 28.83
CA SER A 448 -41.44 -8.48 30.27
C SER A 448 -40.78 -7.13 30.61
N GLN A 449 -40.17 -6.48 29.62
CA GLN A 449 -39.33 -5.28 29.77
C GLN A 449 -38.24 -5.44 30.84
N GLN A 450 -37.63 -6.62 30.91
CA GLN A 450 -36.63 -6.96 31.91
C GLN A 450 -35.38 -7.56 31.26
N TRP A 451 -34.22 -7.18 31.81
CA TRP A 451 -32.95 -7.82 31.55
C TRP A 451 -32.82 -9.11 32.36
N GLN A 452 -32.30 -10.15 31.74
CA GLN A 452 -31.98 -11.43 32.35
C GLN A 452 -30.55 -11.82 31.96
N THR A 453 -29.77 -12.36 32.88
CA THR A 453 -28.44 -12.87 32.53
C THR A 453 -28.60 -14.20 31.80
N LEU A 454 -28.17 -14.25 30.54
CA LEU A 454 -28.21 -15.44 29.69
C LEU A 454 -27.01 -16.34 29.92
N LEU A 455 -25.82 -15.72 29.96
CA LEU A 455 -24.55 -16.41 30.08
C LEU A 455 -23.59 -15.55 30.90
N ALA A 456 -23.02 -16.13 31.95
CA ALA A 456 -21.97 -15.52 32.78
C ALA A 456 -20.83 -16.53 32.94
N PRO A 457 -19.84 -16.53 32.04
CA PRO A 457 -18.72 -17.45 32.08
C PRO A 457 -17.92 -17.24 33.39
N PRO A 458 -17.43 -18.32 34.02
CA PRO A 458 -16.55 -18.20 35.16
C PRO A 458 -15.15 -17.74 34.71
N GLY A 459 -14.61 -16.67 35.30
CA GLY A 459 -13.23 -16.24 35.04
C GLY A 459 -13.00 -14.73 35.21
N GLN A 460 -11.73 -14.33 35.29
CA GLN A 460 -11.33 -12.94 35.14
C GLN A 460 -11.36 -12.57 33.65
N SER A 461 -11.85 -11.38 33.36
CA SER A 461 -12.11 -10.89 32.01
C SER A 461 -10.83 -10.43 31.32
N ALA A 462 -10.60 -10.87 30.10
CA ALA A 462 -9.73 -10.16 29.16
C ALA A 462 -10.61 -9.42 28.11
N PRO A 463 -10.14 -8.30 27.55
CA PRO A 463 -10.81 -7.64 26.44
C PRO A 463 -10.88 -8.55 25.21
N GLY A 464 -11.88 -8.33 24.35
CA GLY A 464 -11.99 -9.06 23.07
C GLY A 464 -13.09 -10.12 23.01
N ALA A 465 -13.96 -10.21 24.02
CA ALA A 465 -15.17 -11.02 23.92
C ALA A 465 -16.03 -10.59 22.71
N ARG A 466 -16.63 -11.57 22.02
CA ARG A 466 -17.45 -11.37 20.81
C ARG A 466 -18.78 -12.09 20.93
N LEU A 467 -19.85 -11.45 20.47
CA LEU A 467 -21.18 -12.04 20.33
C LEU A 467 -21.71 -11.83 18.91
N GLN A 468 -22.19 -12.92 18.31
CA GLN A 468 -22.79 -12.90 16.98
C GLN A 468 -24.07 -13.73 16.95
N PRO A 469 -25.13 -13.28 16.25
CA PRO A 469 -26.34 -14.06 16.08
C PRO A 469 -26.10 -15.28 15.18
N LEU A 470 -26.77 -16.37 15.50
CA LEU A 470 -26.84 -17.52 14.61
C LEU A 470 -27.80 -17.25 13.45
N PRO A 471 -27.68 -18.00 12.33
CA PRO A 471 -28.62 -17.94 11.23
C PRO A 471 -30.06 -18.12 11.72
N ASN A 472 -30.98 -17.42 11.08
CA ASN A 472 -32.39 -17.37 11.47
C ASN A 472 -32.63 -16.92 12.93
N GLN A 473 -31.62 -16.31 13.56
CA GLN A 473 -31.67 -15.80 14.93
C GLN A 473 -32.05 -16.89 15.95
N ALA A 474 -31.67 -18.14 15.65
CA ALA A 474 -31.98 -19.31 16.46
C ALA A 474 -31.17 -19.40 17.77
N GLY A 475 -30.26 -18.45 18.00
CA GLY A 475 -29.35 -18.43 19.13
C GLY A 475 -28.20 -17.45 18.93
N VAL A 476 -27.18 -17.54 19.79
CA VAL A 476 -25.96 -16.74 19.68
C VAL A 476 -24.71 -17.62 19.70
N TYR A 477 -23.69 -17.16 18.99
CA TYR A 477 -22.32 -17.61 19.06
C TYR A 477 -21.54 -16.60 19.90
N VAL A 478 -20.88 -17.06 20.96
CA VAL A 478 -20.14 -16.21 21.90
C VAL A 478 -18.71 -16.70 21.98
N SER A 479 -17.74 -15.84 21.71
CA SER A 479 -16.32 -16.12 21.87
C SER A 479 -15.77 -15.27 23.00
N LEU A 480 -15.17 -15.90 24.01
CA LEU A 480 -14.77 -15.26 25.25
C LEU A 480 -13.31 -15.57 25.52
N PRO A 481 -12.44 -14.59 25.77
CA PRO A 481 -11.12 -14.90 26.26
C PRO A 481 -11.24 -15.39 27.71
N THR A 482 -10.46 -16.40 28.05
CA THR A 482 -10.37 -16.99 29.38
C THR A 482 -8.91 -17.10 29.77
N VAL A 483 -8.58 -16.82 31.02
CA VAL A 483 -7.21 -16.96 31.51
C VAL A 483 -7.10 -18.29 32.24
N ILE A 484 -6.34 -19.23 31.67
CA ILE A 484 -6.08 -20.56 32.24
C ILE A 484 -4.59 -20.63 32.55
N ASP A 485 -4.24 -20.80 33.83
CA ASP A 485 -2.86 -20.89 34.32
C ASP A 485 -1.93 -19.71 33.94
N GLY A 486 -2.50 -18.56 33.57
CA GLY A 486 -1.76 -17.35 33.19
C GLY A 486 -1.71 -17.11 31.67
N ASP A 487 -2.10 -18.10 30.87
CA ASP A 487 -2.21 -17.98 29.41
C ASP A 487 -3.64 -17.59 29.02
N VAL A 488 -3.75 -16.77 27.96
CA VAL A 488 -5.05 -16.38 27.39
C VAL A 488 -5.50 -17.46 26.40
N ASP A 489 -6.46 -18.26 26.83
CA ASP A 489 -7.19 -19.20 25.99
C ASP A 489 -8.51 -18.58 25.50
N TRP A 490 -9.16 -19.21 24.53
CA TRP A 490 -10.48 -18.80 24.04
C TRP A 490 -11.54 -19.86 24.28
N LEU A 491 -12.60 -19.45 25.00
CA LEU A 491 -13.81 -20.23 25.21
C LEU A 491 -14.87 -19.79 24.21
N THR A 492 -15.18 -20.65 23.26
CA THR A 492 -16.29 -20.46 22.32
C THR A 492 -17.51 -21.25 22.78
N LEU A 493 -18.64 -20.56 22.89
CA LEU A 493 -19.92 -21.09 23.33
C LEU A 493 -20.99 -20.84 22.27
N LEU A 494 -21.76 -21.88 21.97
CA LEU A 494 -22.97 -21.83 21.18
C LEU A 494 -24.16 -21.86 22.14
N TRP A 495 -25.05 -20.89 22.07
CA TRP A 495 -26.30 -20.89 22.82
C TRP A 495 -27.49 -21.03 21.89
N GLN A 496 -28.27 -22.10 22.05
CA GLN A 496 -29.54 -22.37 21.34
C GLN A 496 -30.56 -22.97 22.32
N GLY A 497 -30.97 -22.18 23.32
CA GLY A 497 -31.79 -22.65 24.44
C GLY A 497 -31.03 -23.44 25.52
N SER A 498 -29.87 -23.99 25.17
CA SER A 498 -28.85 -24.48 26.12
C SER A 498 -27.46 -24.04 25.64
N THR A 499 -26.53 -23.90 26.57
CA THR A 499 -25.14 -23.51 26.28
C THR A 499 -24.32 -24.76 25.95
N MET A 500 -23.66 -24.77 24.80
CA MET A 500 -22.83 -25.86 24.31
C MET A 500 -21.42 -25.33 24.00
N PRO A 501 -20.33 -25.94 24.49
CA PRO A 501 -18.99 -25.55 24.09
C PRO A 501 -18.69 -25.96 22.65
N VAL A 502 -18.04 -25.08 21.90
CA VAL A 502 -17.49 -25.38 20.56
C VAL A 502 -16.03 -25.79 20.73
N ARG A 503 -15.63 -26.91 20.14
CA ARG A 503 -14.25 -27.42 20.26
C ARG A 503 -13.67 -27.73 18.88
N PHE A 504 -12.40 -27.39 18.69
CA PHE A 504 -11.61 -27.82 17.54
C PHE A 504 -10.74 -29.00 17.96
N ASP A 505 -10.87 -30.15 17.29
CA ASP A 505 -10.11 -31.38 17.57
C ASP A 505 -10.05 -31.78 19.07
N ASN A 506 -11.13 -31.55 19.81
CA ASN A 506 -11.24 -31.75 21.27
C ASN A 506 -10.30 -30.91 22.16
N THR A 507 -9.54 -29.96 21.59
CA THR A 507 -8.67 -29.03 22.32
C THR A 507 -9.31 -27.64 22.44
N LEU A 508 -8.99 -26.93 23.53
CA LEU A 508 -9.17 -25.48 23.59
C LEU A 508 -8.17 -24.82 22.65
N MET A 509 -8.55 -23.69 22.05
CA MET A 509 -7.76 -23.06 21.01
C MET A 509 -6.96 -21.88 21.58
N PRO A 510 -5.70 -21.68 21.13
CA PRO A 510 -4.87 -20.56 21.57
C PRO A 510 -5.31 -19.21 20.98
N ALA A 511 -6.28 -19.20 20.06
CA ALA A 511 -6.72 -18.01 19.32
C ALA A 511 -8.25 -17.91 19.27
N PRO A 512 -8.82 -16.69 19.15
CA PRO A 512 -10.26 -16.52 19.07
C PRO A 512 -10.80 -17.17 17.81
N LEU A 513 -11.79 -18.03 18.01
CA LEU A 513 -12.58 -18.56 16.92
C LEU A 513 -13.64 -17.51 16.55
N LEU A 514 -13.50 -16.93 15.36
CA LEU A 514 -14.32 -15.81 14.89
C LEU A 514 -15.33 -16.32 13.85
N TYR A 515 -16.62 -16.17 14.16
CA TYR A 515 -17.68 -16.38 13.17
C TYR A 515 -17.68 -15.21 12.18
N THR A 516 -17.85 -15.51 10.88
CA THR A 516 -17.81 -14.50 9.81
C THR A 516 -19.17 -13.84 9.54
N GLY A 517 -20.22 -14.28 10.23
CA GLY A 517 -21.60 -13.97 9.84
C GLY A 517 -22.09 -14.76 8.61
N ARG A 518 -21.22 -15.51 7.91
CA ARG A 518 -21.61 -16.31 6.74
C ARG A 518 -22.02 -17.72 7.14
N SER A 519 -23.18 -18.13 6.65
CA SER A 519 -23.68 -19.49 6.80
C SER A 519 -24.11 -20.06 5.45
N ASP A 520 -24.30 -21.38 5.40
CA ASP A 520 -25.02 -21.99 4.29
C ASP A 520 -26.48 -21.51 4.27
N THR A 521 -27.16 -21.70 3.15
CA THR A 521 -28.51 -21.17 2.94
C THR A 521 -29.57 -21.82 3.83
N THR A 522 -29.24 -22.98 4.43
CA THR A 522 -30.08 -23.64 5.43
C THR A 522 -29.85 -23.08 6.83
N GLY A 523 -28.78 -22.30 7.02
CA GLY A 523 -28.31 -21.83 8.31
C GLY A 523 -27.75 -22.95 9.20
N GLN A 524 -27.43 -24.12 8.64
CA GLN A 524 -26.93 -25.27 9.40
C GLN A 524 -25.41 -25.27 9.49
N ARG A 525 -24.71 -24.72 8.50
CA ARG A 525 -23.24 -24.63 8.54
C ARG A 525 -22.80 -23.19 8.69
N LEU A 526 -21.92 -22.94 9.64
CA LEU A 526 -21.31 -21.63 9.86
C LEU A 526 -19.86 -21.64 9.40
N LEU A 527 -19.46 -20.60 8.66
CA LEU A 527 -18.05 -20.37 8.39
C LEU A 527 -17.42 -19.65 9.57
N VAL A 528 -16.51 -20.35 10.24
CA VAL A 528 -15.66 -19.81 11.28
C VAL A 528 -14.22 -19.76 10.80
N TYR A 529 -13.45 -18.84 11.34
CA TYR A 529 -12.01 -18.78 11.11
C TYR A 529 -11.27 -18.48 12.41
N GLN A 530 -9.99 -18.78 12.38
CA GLN A 530 -9.05 -18.39 13.41
C GLN A 530 -7.80 -17.85 12.73
N ARG A 531 -7.06 -17.02 13.44
CA ARG A 531 -5.70 -16.68 13.06
C ARG A 531 -4.77 -17.61 13.81
N ASP A 532 -3.97 -18.38 13.07
CA ASP A 532 -2.87 -19.15 13.64
C ASP A 532 -1.88 -18.16 14.29
N PRO A 533 -1.63 -18.24 15.61
CA PRO A 533 -0.75 -17.31 16.29
C PRO A 533 0.70 -17.41 15.83
N ASP A 534 1.15 -18.59 15.38
CA ASP A 534 2.55 -18.82 14.99
C ASP A 534 2.81 -18.39 13.54
N SER A 535 1.89 -18.71 12.63
CA SER A 535 2.08 -18.41 11.20
C SER A 535 1.38 -17.13 10.73
N GLY A 536 0.49 -16.57 11.54
CA GLY A 536 -0.37 -15.44 11.17
C GLY A 536 -1.41 -15.75 10.09
N ASN A 537 -1.46 -17.00 9.58
CA ASN A 537 -2.39 -17.42 8.55
C ASN A 537 -3.81 -17.55 9.11
N LEU A 538 -4.80 -17.44 8.23
CA LEU A 538 -6.19 -17.71 8.58
C LEU A 538 -6.52 -19.18 8.28
N ASP A 539 -6.87 -19.95 9.32
CA ASP A 539 -7.48 -21.26 9.13
C ASP A 539 -8.99 -21.11 9.10
N PHE A 540 -9.63 -21.83 8.18
CA PHE A 540 -11.08 -21.83 8.01
C PHE A 540 -11.65 -23.17 8.47
N ALA A 541 -12.82 -23.14 9.09
CA ALA A 541 -13.57 -24.34 9.44
C ALA A 541 -15.08 -24.13 9.27
N ALA A 542 -15.80 -25.23 9.06
CA ALA A 542 -17.25 -25.27 9.08
C ALA A 542 -17.73 -25.80 10.44
N LEU A 543 -18.63 -25.07 11.08
CA LEU A 543 -19.40 -25.56 12.23
C LEU A 543 -20.77 -26.07 11.75
N ASP A 544 -21.02 -27.37 11.85
CA ASP A 544 -22.33 -27.97 11.51
C ASP A 544 -23.24 -28.00 12.75
N LEU A 545 -24.20 -27.08 12.79
CA LEU A 545 -25.18 -26.93 13.86
C LEU A 545 -26.12 -28.14 13.98
N ALA A 546 -26.36 -28.87 12.90
CA ALA A 546 -27.19 -30.08 12.95
C ALA A 546 -26.43 -31.28 13.53
N ALA A 547 -25.10 -31.26 13.45
CA ALA A 547 -24.21 -32.26 14.06
C ALA A 547 -23.84 -31.94 15.52
N CYS A 548 -24.16 -30.73 16.01
CA CYS A 548 -23.95 -30.36 17.40
C CYS A 548 -24.75 -31.25 18.36
N THR A 549 -24.08 -31.71 19.41
CA THR A 549 -24.69 -32.43 20.54
C THR A 549 -24.71 -31.51 21.75
N SER A 550 -25.44 -31.89 22.80
CA SER A 550 -25.47 -31.13 24.07
C SER A 550 -24.09 -30.98 24.73
N GLU A 551 -23.12 -31.83 24.37
CA GLU A 551 -21.79 -31.85 24.98
C GLU A 551 -20.70 -31.26 24.08
N ASN A 552 -20.90 -31.27 22.75
CA ASN A 552 -19.86 -30.89 21.81
C ASN A 552 -20.42 -30.47 20.44
N CYS A 553 -19.77 -29.46 19.87
CA CYS A 553 -19.93 -28.97 18.51
C CYS A 553 -18.58 -29.07 17.81
N ALA A 554 -18.42 -30.06 16.94
CA ALA A 554 -17.16 -30.31 16.22
C ALA A 554 -17.03 -29.39 15.00
N LEU A 555 -15.82 -28.89 14.80
CA LEU A 555 -15.44 -28.11 13.63
C LEU A 555 -14.84 -29.01 12.55
N THR A 556 -15.22 -28.78 11.30
CA THR A 556 -14.65 -29.47 10.14
C THR A 556 -13.67 -28.51 9.45
N PRO A 557 -12.36 -28.80 9.42
CA PRO A 557 -11.39 -27.95 8.73
C PRO A 557 -11.76 -27.78 7.25
N LEU A 558 -11.62 -26.55 6.76
CA LEU A 558 -11.86 -26.19 5.37
C LEU A 558 -10.54 -25.75 4.74
N ALA A 559 -10.33 -26.18 3.50
CA ALA A 559 -9.12 -25.85 2.78
C ALA A 559 -9.12 -24.40 2.23
N GLY A 560 -10.21 -23.65 2.39
CA GLY A 560 -10.39 -22.28 1.89
C GLY A 560 -11.72 -21.68 2.36
N ILE A 561 -12.10 -20.53 1.78
CA ILE A 561 -13.34 -19.83 2.11
C ILE A 561 -14.48 -20.34 1.21
N PRO A 562 -15.46 -21.11 1.74
CA PRO A 562 -16.62 -21.53 0.98
C PRO A 562 -17.62 -20.38 0.85
N VAL A 563 -18.26 -20.31 -0.32
CA VAL A 563 -19.44 -19.50 -0.58
C VAL A 563 -20.51 -20.43 -1.13
N TRP A 564 -21.56 -20.68 -0.36
CA TRP A 564 -22.64 -21.59 -0.72
C TRP A 564 -23.56 -20.99 -1.77
N SER A 565 -24.01 -21.83 -2.72
CA SER A 565 -25.02 -21.45 -3.70
C SER A 565 -26.36 -21.14 -3.01
N PRO A 566 -27.24 -20.31 -3.61
CA PRO A 566 -28.54 -19.96 -3.04
C PRO A 566 -29.44 -21.16 -2.70
N ASP A 567 -29.30 -22.27 -3.43
CA ASP A 567 -30.00 -23.53 -3.18
C ASP A 567 -29.28 -24.47 -2.19
N GLY A 568 -28.08 -24.08 -1.74
CA GLY A 568 -27.25 -24.83 -0.80
C GLY A 568 -26.66 -26.13 -1.36
N THR A 569 -26.76 -26.38 -2.68
CA THR A 569 -26.32 -27.66 -3.26
C THR A 569 -24.83 -27.70 -3.62
N ARG A 570 -24.21 -26.53 -3.79
CA ARG A 570 -22.82 -26.36 -4.24
C ARG A 570 -22.11 -25.27 -3.44
N THR A 571 -20.79 -25.27 -3.52
CA THR A 571 -19.97 -24.16 -3.02
C THR A 571 -18.98 -23.68 -4.07
N LEU A 572 -18.56 -22.43 -3.92
CA LEU A 572 -17.32 -21.93 -4.48
C LEU A 572 -16.31 -21.84 -3.36
N VAL A 573 -15.13 -22.44 -3.52
CA VAL A 573 -14.09 -22.44 -2.50
C VAL A 573 -12.94 -21.57 -2.97
N GLN A 574 -12.68 -20.47 -2.27
CA GLN A 574 -11.53 -19.60 -2.53
C GLN A 574 -10.31 -20.09 -1.74
N GLN A 575 -9.22 -20.41 -2.43
CA GLN A 575 -7.92 -20.72 -1.84
C GLN A 575 -6.85 -19.78 -2.41
N GLY A 576 -6.41 -18.82 -1.62
CA GLY A 576 -5.53 -17.74 -2.09
C GLY A 576 -6.16 -16.99 -3.27
N ALA A 577 -5.50 -17.03 -4.43
CA ALA A 577 -5.95 -16.39 -5.67
C ALA A 577 -6.73 -17.34 -6.61
N TYR A 578 -7.04 -18.56 -6.19
CA TYR A 578 -7.72 -19.55 -7.02
C TYR A 578 -9.12 -19.87 -6.49
N LEU A 579 -10.03 -20.10 -7.44
CA LEU A 579 -11.41 -20.48 -7.21
C LEU A 579 -11.64 -21.92 -7.63
N TYR A 580 -12.29 -22.69 -6.76
CA TYR A 580 -12.64 -24.10 -7.00
C TYR A 580 -14.15 -24.29 -6.90
N ALA A 581 -14.69 -25.21 -7.70
CA ALA A 581 -16.03 -25.75 -7.47
C ALA A 581 -15.93 -26.71 -6.27
N GLY A 582 -16.70 -26.47 -5.23
CA GLY A 582 -16.77 -27.33 -4.06
C GLY A 582 -18.11 -28.01 -3.90
N ASP A 583 -18.15 -29.04 -3.06
CA ASP A 583 -19.38 -29.70 -2.65
C ASP A 583 -20.10 -28.91 -1.54
N ILE A 584 -21.22 -29.43 -1.04
CA ILE A 584 -22.01 -28.80 0.05
C ILE A 584 -21.22 -28.62 1.35
N SER A 585 -20.17 -29.43 1.57
CA SER A 585 -19.32 -29.34 2.76
C SER A 585 -18.23 -28.29 2.64
N GLY A 586 -18.08 -27.63 1.48
CA GLY A 586 -16.99 -26.70 1.22
C GLY A 586 -15.67 -27.39 0.86
N THR A 587 -15.70 -28.68 0.52
CA THR A 587 -14.51 -29.40 0.07
C THR A 587 -14.21 -29.00 -1.38
N PRO A 588 -13.01 -28.47 -1.70
CA PRO A 588 -12.69 -28.04 -3.05
C PRO A 588 -12.53 -29.24 -4.00
N GLY A 589 -13.13 -29.13 -5.18
CA GLY A 589 -13.05 -30.07 -6.29
C GLY A 589 -12.23 -29.50 -7.45
N GLU A 590 -12.89 -29.32 -8.61
CA GLU A 590 -12.22 -28.81 -9.82
C GLU A 590 -11.85 -27.32 -9.68
N ARG A 591 -10.64 -26.97 -10.13
CA ARG A 591 -10.20 -25.58 -10.20
C ARG A 591 -10.89 -24.87 -11.37
N LEU A 592 -11.62 -23.80 -11.07
CA LEU A 592 -12.38 -23.04 -12.06
C LEU A 592 -11.52 -21.90 -12.64
N TYR A 593 -11.11 -20.95 -11.80
CA TYR A 593 -10.48 -19.70 -12.24
C TYR A 593 -9.42 -19.19 -11.28
N ARG A 594 -8.68 -18.18 -11.71
CA ARG A 594 -7.89 -17.30 -10.83
C ARG A 594 -8.69 -16.02 -10.58
N GLY A 595 -8.98 -15.73 -9.32
CA GLY A 595 -9.83 -14.61 -8.88
C GLY A 595 -10.05 -14.61 -7.38
N VAL A 596 -10.71 -13.55 -6.88
CA VAL A 596 -11.00 -13.33 -5.45
C VAL A 596 -12.44 -12.87 -5.26
N PHE A 597 -12.94 -12.94 -4.02
CA PHE A 597 -14.30 -12.53 -3.64
C PHE A 597 -15.40 -13.18 -4.50
N PRO A 598 -15.48 -14.53 -4.55
CA PRO A 598 -16.54 -15.19 -5.29
C PRO A 598 -17.90 -14.94 -4.64
N PHE A 599 -18.94 -14.90 -5.46
CA PHE A 599 -20.33 -14.76 -5.04
C PHE A 599 -21.25 -15.50 -6.02
N TRP A 600 -22.42 -15.89 -5.54
CA TRP A 600 -23.43 -16.50 -6.40
C TRP A 600 -24.47 -15.48 -6.87
N LEU A 601 -24.89 -15.62 -8.12
CA LEU A 601 -26.00 -14.88 -8.72
C LEU A 601 -27.28 -15.71 -8.71
N THR A 602 -27.15 -16.99 -9.08
CA THR A 602 -28.20 -17.99 -9.05
C THR A 602 -27.63 -19.31 -8.53
N ALA A 603 -28.40 -20.41 -8.54
CA ALA A 603 -27.86 -21.73 -8.24
C ALA A 603 -26.78 -22.19 -9.25
N ASP A 604 -26.84 -21.69 -10.49
CA ASP A 604 -26.03 -22.16 -11.62
C ASP A 604 -25.09 -21.09 -12.20
N SER A 605 -25.18 -19.86 -11.72
CA SER A 605 -24.32 -18.76 -12.15
C SER A 605 -23.66 -18.08 -10.97
N TYR A 606 -22.37 -17.78 -11.15
CA TYR A 606 -21.56 -17.15 -10.13
C TYR A 606 -20.67 -16.08 -10.75
N GLY A 607 -20.24 -15.15 -9.89
CA GLY A 607 -19.23 -14.18 -10.24
C GLY A 607 -18.07 -14.15 -9.28
N PHE A 608 -17.00 -13.48 -9.71
CA PHE A 608 -15.79 -13.25 -8.93
C PHE A 608 -15.05 -12.04 -9.48
N LEU A 609 -14.14 -11.49 -8.67
CA LEU A 609 -13.28 -10.39 -9.08
C LEU A 609 -11.96 -10.92 -9.65
N ARG A 610 -11.51 -10.35 -10.76
CA ARG A 610 -10.21 -10.66 -11.37
C ARG A 610 -9.58 -9.38 -11.91
N ALA A 611 -8.26 -9.29 -11.81
CA ALA A 611 -7.51 -8.28 -12.56
C ALA A 611 -7.68 -8.54 -14.07
N VAL A 612 -8.39 -7.66 -14.75
CA VAL A 612 -8.56 -7.60 -16.20
C VAL A 612 -7.62 -6.52 -16.72
N ARG A 613 -6.92 -6.81 -17.82
CA ARG A 613 -6.11 -5.82 -18.53
C ARG A 613 -6.97 -5.21 -19.62
N PHE A 614 -7.12 -3.89 -19.61
CA PHE A 614 -7.72 -3.16 -20.73
C PHE A 614 -6.73 -2.09 -21.19
N SER A 615 -6.88 -1.69 -22.45
CA SER A 615 -6.22 -0.51 -22.99
C SER A 615 -7.06 0.70 -22.64
N ASP A 616 -6.52 1.65 -21.89
CA ASP A 616 -7.22 2.91 -21.64
C ASP A 616 -7.31 3.78 -22.92
N ALA A 617 -7.88 4.97 -22.81
CA ALA A 617 -8.01 5.91 -23.94
C ALA A 617 -6.66 6.37 -24.52
N THR A 618 -5.55 6.17 -23.79
CA THR A 618 -4.19 6.49 -24.22
C THR A 618 -3.47 5.31 -24.88
N GLY A 619 -4.03 4.09 -24.78
CA GLY A 619 -3.38 2.88 -25.27
C GLY A 619 -2.66 2.08 -24.16
N ALA A 620 -2.61 2.59 -22.93
CA ALA A 620 -1.87 1.97 -21.84
C ALA A 620 -2.65 0.78 -21.27
N LEU A 621 -1.94 -0.35 -21.05
CA LEU A 621 -2.52 -1.52 -20.40
C LEU A 621 -2.63 -1.26 -18.90
N VAL A 622 -3.84 -1.03 -18.42
CA VAL A 622 -4.12 -0.89 -17.00
C VAL A 622 -4.79 -2.17 -16.51
N ALA A 623 -4.35 -2.69 -15.37
CA ALA A 623 -4.97 -3.83 -14.72
C ALA A 623 -5.98 -3.34 -13.68
N GLU A 624 -7.28 -3.57 -13.91
CA GLU A 624 -8.34 -3.27 -12.94
C GLU A 624 -9.11 -4.51 -12.56
N MET A 625 -9.78 -4.47 -11.40
CA MET A 625 -10.65 -5.55 -10.98
C MET A 625 -11.98 -5.45 -11.75
N GLY A 626 -12.24 -6.42 -12.62
CA GLY A 626 -13.53 -6.61 -13.27
C GLY A 626 -14.36 -7.68 -12.57
N VAL A 627 -15.68 -7.58 -12.65
CA VAL A 627 -16.62 -8.62 -12.24
C VAL A 627 -16.86 -9.54 -13.42
N LEU A 628 -16.44 -10.80 -13.27
CA LEU A 628 -16.70 -11.83 -14.26
C LEU A 628 -17.85 -12.71 -13.82
N VAL A 629 -18.65 -13.16 -14.78
CA VAL A 629 -19.76 -14.08 -14.57
C VAL A 629 -19.56 -15.33 -15.40
N SER A 630 -19.70 -16.49 -14.76
CA SER A 630 -19.76 -17.79 -15.42
C SER A 630 -21.15 -18.39 -15.22
N GLU A 631 -21.75 -18.89 -16.31
CA GLU A 631 -23.04 -19.58 -16.30
C GLU A 631 -22.83 -21.05 -16.65
N ASN A 632 -23.29 -21.97 -15.79
CA ASN A 632 -23.22 -23.42 -16.03
C ASN A 632 -21.80 -23.95 -16.36
N GLY A 633 -20.75 -23.31 -15.82
CA GLY A 633 -19.35 -23.68 -16.10
C GLY A 633 -18.86 -23.26 -17.49
N ALA A 634 -19.60 -22.42 -18.21
CA ALA A 634 -19.09 -21.75 -19.40
C ALA A 634 -17.93 -20.81 -19.06
N GLU A 635 -17.14 -20.41 -20.06
CA GLU A 635 -16.05 -19.45 -19.88
C GLU A 635 -16.57 -18.15 -19.24
N ALA A 636 -15.87 -17.65 -18.21
CA ALA A 636 -16.29 -16.48 -17.48
C ALA A 636 -16.14 -15.23 -18.36
N GLU A 637 -17.22 -14.47 -18.50
CA GLU A 637 -17.27 -13.23 -19.26
C GLU A 637 -17.23 -12.03 -18.32
N GLU A 638 -16.49 -10.99 -18.67
CA GLU A 638 -16.58 -9.71 -17.95
C GLU A 638 -17.93 -9.06 -18.20
N ARG A 639 -18.67 -8.77 -17.12
CA ARG A 639 -20.01 -8.16 -17.18
C ARG A 639 -20.08 -6.78 -16.55
N LEU A 640 -19.07 -6.40 -15.77
CA LEU A 640 -18.98 -5.10 -15.12
C LEU A 640 -17.52 -4.74 -14.83
N GLY A 641 -17.05 -3.63 -15.40
CA GLY A 641 -15.73 -3.04 -15.13
C GLY A 641 -15.81 -1.73 -14.34
N SER A 642 -14.66 -1.15 -14.00
CA SER A 642 -14.60 0.12 -13.27
C SER A 642 -15.20 1.28 -14.08
N PHE A 643 -15.01 1.30 -15.41
CA PHE A 643 -15.55 2.34 -16.29
C PHE A 643 -17.08 2.35 -16.32
N ASP A 644 -17.70 1.17 -16.24
CA ASP A 644 -19.15 1.06 -16.15
C ASP A 644 -19.65 1.73 -14.87
N LEU A 645 -18.92 1.58 -13.75
CA LEU A 645 -19.24 2.25 -12.49
C LEU A 645 -19.02 3.76 -12.57
N ILE A 646 -17.90 4.22 -13.12
CA ILE A 646 -17.55 5.65 -13.26
C ILE A 646 -18.62 6.39 -14.07
N ALA A 647 -19.14 5.76 -15.13
CA ALA A 647 -20.21 6.33 -15.95
C ALA A 647 -21.51 6.63 -15.18
N HIS A 648 -21.68 6.05 -13.99
CA HIS A 648 -22.85 6.22 -13.13
C HIS A 648 -22.57 7.06 -11.87
N ILE A 649 -21.36 7.63 -11.73
CA ILE A 649 -21.01 8.56 -10.66
C ILE A 649 -21.25 10.00 -11.16
N PRO A 650 -22.18 10.75 -10.56
CA PRO A 650 -22.40 12.14 -10.91
C PRO A 650 -21.13 12.97 -10.66
N GLU A 651 -20.76 13.81 -11.62
CA GLU A 651 -19.62 14.74 -11.51
C GLU A 651 -18.27 14.04 -11.23
N ALA A 652 -18.12 12.77 -11.63
CA ALA A 652 -16.85 12.05 -11.53
C ALA A 652 -15.70 12.86 -12.17
N PRO A 653 -14.58 13.08 -11.45
CA PRO A 653 -13.37 13.65 -12.03
C PRO A 653 -12.94 12.89 -13.28
N ALA A 654 -12.39 13.59 -14.27
CA ALA A 654 -12.00 12.97 -15.55
C ALA A 654 -10.88 11.92 -15.39
N ASP A 655 -10.10 12.05 -14.32
CA ASP A 655 -9.02 11.17 -13.88
C ASP A 655 -9.46 10.16 -12.82
N LEU A 656 -10.74 10.14 -12.42
CA LEU A 656 -11.24 9.13 -11.50
C LEU A 656 -10.96 7.74 -12.05
N ARG A 657 -10.39 6.90 -11.19
CA ARG A 657 -10.18 5.47 -11.41
C ARG A 657 -10.73 4.77 -10.21
N LEU A 658 -11.48 3.70 -10.45
CA LEU A 658 -12.09 2.94 -9.39
C LEU A 658 -11.47 1.56 -9.30
N LYS A 659 -11.15 1.15 -8.08
CA LYS A 659 -10.82 -0.22 -7.76
C LYS A 659 -12.04 -0.87 -7.11
N ILE A 660 -12.57 -1.92 -7.75
CA ILE A 660 -13.61 -2.74 -7.13
C ILE A 660 -12.96 -3.56 -6.00
N GLU A 661 -13.31 -3.24 -4.75
CA GLU A 661 -12.74 -3.87 -3.56
C GLU A 661 -13.51 -5.14 -3.17
N ARG A 662 -14.85 -5.13 -3.28
CA ARG A 662 -15.69 -6.32 -3.05
C ARG A 662 -17.05 -6.23 -3.74
N VAL A 663 -17.69 -7.39 -3.89
CA VAL A 663 -19.09 -7.52 -4.34
C VAL A 663 -19.86 -8.34 -3.33
N GLU A 664 -21.01 -7.82 -2.90
CA GLU A 664 -21.89 -8.48 -1.94
C GLU A 664 -23.28 -8.71 -2.55
N PRO A 665 -23.69 -9.97 -2.77
CA PRO A 665 -25.04 -10.27 -3.22
C PRO A 665 -26.05 -9.95 -2.12
N HIS A 666 -27.19 -9.40 -2.51
CA HIS A 666 -28.26 -9.13 -1.56
C HIS A 666 -28.87 -10.44 -1.06
N PRO A 667 -28.92 -10.70 0.25
CA PRO A 667 -29.30 -12.01 0.79
C PRO A 667 -30.78 -12.37 0.54
N TYR A 668 -31.63 -11.39 0.27
CA TYR A 668 -33.08 -11.59 0.10
C TYR A 668 -33.62 -11.23 -1.29
N LEU A 669 -32.79 -10.69 -2.18
CA LEU A 669 -33.22 -10.26 -3.51
C LEU A 669 -32.31 -10.90 -4.53
N GLU A 670 -32.87 -11.80 -5.32
CA GLU A 670 -32.17 -12.41 -6.44
C GLU A 670 -31.72 -11.32 -7.42
N ASP A 671 -30.54 -11.52 -8.01
CA ASP A 671 -29.98 -10.66 -9.07
C ASP A 671 -29.75 -9.19 -8.66
N LEU A 672 -29.67 -8.92 -7.36
CA LEU A 672 -29.24 -7.64 -6.81
C LEU A 672 -27.89 -7.80 -6.11
N LEU A 673 -26.93 -6.96 -6.49
CA LEU A 673 -25.60 -6.91 -5.91
C LEU A 673 -25.29 -5.49 -5.42
N LEU A 674 -24.47 -5.40 -4.38
CA LEU A 674 -23.78 -4.17 -4.01
C LEU A 674 -22.30 -4.31 -4.33
N VAL A 675 -21.79 -3.39 -5.13
CA VAL A 675 -20.38 -3.28 -5.49
C VAL A 675 -19.77 -2.17 -4.66
N VAL A 676 -18.75 -2.51 -3.88
CA VAL A 676 -17.96 -1.55 -3.13
C VAL A 676 -16.69 -1.27 -3.91
N ALA A 677 -16.51 -0.02 -4.30
CA ALA A 677 -15.32 0.46 -5.00
C ALA A 677 -14.64 1.59 -4.22
N SER A 678 -13.34 1.75 -4.40
CA SER A 678 -12.58 2.90 -3.91
C SER A 678 -11.96 3.66 -5.08
N ASP A 679 -11.62 4.92 -4.89
CA ASP A 679 -10.66 5.56 -5.80
C ASP A 679 -9.24 4.99 -5.61
N ASN A 680 -8.30 5.42 -6.46
CA ASN A 680 -6.91 4.96 -6.42
C ASN A 680 -6.17 5.33 -5.14
N GLU A 681 -6.52 6.46 -4.53
CA GLU A 681 -5.89 6.98 -3.31
C GLU A 681 -6.56 6.40 -2.06
N ARG A 682 -7.69 5.69 -2.21
CA ARG A 682 -8.57 5.20 -1.15
C ARG A 682 -9.10 6.32 -0.26
N GLU A 683 -9.17 7.53 -0.80
CA GLU A 683 -9.77 8.67 -0.14
C GLU A 683 -11.29 8.59 -0.21
N HIS A 684 -11.84 8.08 -1.32
CA HIS A 684 -13.27 7.95 -1.50
C HIS A 684 -13.69 6.52 -1.77
N PHE A 685 -14.84 6.15 -1.21
CA PHE A 685 -15.50 4.88 -1.41
C PHE A 685 -16.90 5.08 -1.96
N TYR A 686 -17.30 4.13 -2.80
CA TYR A 686 -18.54 4.14 -3.55
C TYR A 686 -19.26 2.83 -3.30
N VAL A 687 -20.52 2.90 -2.89
CA VAL A 687 -21.41 1.74 -2.83
C VAL A 687 -22.38 1.86 -4.01
N VAL A 688 -22.27 0.91 -4.94
CA VAL A 688 -23.02 0.91 -6.18
C VAL A 688 -23.96 -0.29 -6.23
N GLU A 689 -25.24 -0.03 -6.45
CA GLU A 689 -26.28 -1.01 -6.71
C GLU A 689 -26.16 -1.50 -8.15
N VAL A 690 -26.09 -2.82 -8.34
CA VAL A 690 -26.06 -3.47 -9.65
C VAL A 690 -27.16 -4.52 -9.71
N GLN A 691 -28.02 -4.44 -10.72
CA GLN A 691 -29.13 -5.37 -10.94
C GLN A 691 -29.11 -5.90 -12.38
N GLY A 692 -29.49 -7.16 -12.61
CA GLY A 692 -29.51 -7.72 -13.97
C GLY A 692 -28.17 -8.31 -14.41
N LEU A 693 -27.23 -8.57 -13.50
CA LEU A 693 -25.88 -8.98 -13.88
C LEU A 693 -25.87 -10.39 -14.52
N ALA A 694 -26.79 -11.26 -14.13
CA ALA A 694 -26.95 -12.59 -14.73
C ALA A 694 -27.70 -12.57 -16.08
N ALA A 695 -28.31 -11.46 -16.46
CA ALA A 695 -29.05 -11.37 -17.71
C ALA A 695 -28.12 -11.13 -18.91
N SER A 696 -28.57 -11.46 -20.12
CA SER A 696 -27.88 -11.08 -21.36
C SER A 696 -28.02 -9.58 -21.68
N ALA A 697 -28.86 -8.86 -20.96
CA ALA A 697 -29.04 -7.42 -21.10
C ALA A 697 -28.01 -6.66 -20.25
N ALA A 698 -27.74 -5.39 -20.60
CA ALA A 698 -26.86 -4.55 -19.79
C ALA A 698 -27.42 -4.40 -18.36
N PRO A 699 -26.57 -4.51 -17.32
CA PRO A 699 -27.01 -4.37 -15.95
C PRO A 699 -27.47 -2.94 -15.68
N THR A 700 -28.43 -2.79 -14.77
CA THR A 700 -28.80 -1.48 -14.21
C THR A 700 -27.83 -1.14 -13.09
N ILE A 701 -27.09 -0.05 -13.24
CA ILE A 701 -26.08 0.42 -12.28
C ILE A 701 -26.57 1.72 -11.64
N ARG A 702 -26.44 1.85 -10.32
CA ARG A 702 -26.83 3.05 -9.58
C ARG A 702 -25.92 3.29 -8.38
N LEU A 703 -25.32 4.47 -8.31
CA LEU A 703 -24.62 4.93 -7.11
C LEU A 703 -25.61 5.09 -5.95
N LEU A 704 -25.38 4.41 -4.83
CA LEU A 704 -26.17 4.55 -3.61
C LEU A 704 -25.52 5.49 -2.61
N TYR A 705 -24.19 5.44 -2.50
CA TYR A 705 -23.48 6.16 -1.45
C TYR A 705 -22.04 6.47 -1.88
N THR A 706 -21.58 7.66 -1.49
CA THR A 706 -20.17 8.08 -1.54
C THR A 706 -19.74 8.50 -0.14
N GLY A 707 -18.59 8.02 0.32
CA GLY A 707 -17.98 8.39 1.60
C GLY A 707 -16.47 8.56 1.48
N THR A 708 -15.84 9.20 2.46
CA THR A 708 -14.39 9.47 2.47
C THR A 708 -13.59 8.42 3.25
N ALA A 709 -14.22 7.30 3.59
CA ALA A 709 -13.66 6.33 4.51
C ALA A 709 -14.17 4.95 4.16
N TYR A 710 -13.30 3.95 4.33
CA TYR A 710 -13.57 2.59 3.88
C TYR A 710 -14.87 2.08 4.53
N PRO A 711 -15.88 1.62 3.75
CA PRO A 711 -17.06 1.04 4.33
C PRO A 711 -16.67 -0.29 4.96
N ALA A 712 -16.61 -0.31 6.28
CA ALA A 712 -16.32 -1.50 7.08
C ALA A 712 -17.33 -2.60 6.76
N GLN A 713 -18.63 -2.29 6.79
CA GLN A 713 -19.69 -3.30 6.70
C GLN A 713 -20.95 -2.78 6.01
N LEU A 714 -21.62 -3.68 5.28
CA LEU A 714 -22.96 -3.47 4.73
C LEU A 714 -23.96 -4.29 5.54
N HIS A 715 -25.05 -3.66 5.97
CA HIS A 715 -26.08 -4.26 6.82
C HIS A 715 -27.39 -4.33 6.04
N PHE A 716 -27.68 -5.50 5.47
CA PHE A 716 -28.87 -5.72 4.66
C PHE A 716 -30.12 -5.91 5.52
N SER A 717 -31.12 -5.04 5.33
CA SER A 717 -32.46 -5.31 5.84
C SER A 717 -33.16 -6.35 4.97
N ARG A 718 -34.07 -7.12 5.57
CA ARG A 718 -35.01 -7.97 4.83
C ARG A 718 -36.03 -7.15 4.04
N ASP A 719 -36.34 -5.95 4.51
CA ASP A 719 -37.04 -4.94 3.72
C ASP A 719 -36.02 -4.32 2.75
N PRO A 720 -36.15 -4.56 1.43
CA PRO A 720 -35.15 -4.12 0.46
C PRO A 720 -35.06 -2.60 0.36
N ARG A 721 -35.98 -1.85 0.98
CA ARG A 721 -35.88 -0.40 1.06
C ARG A 721 -34.67 0.07 1.86
N TRP A 722 -34.25 -0.67 2.89
CA TRP A 722 -33.26 -0.19 3.86
C TRP A 722 -31.91 -0.87 3.72
N LEU A 723 -30.84 -0.08 3.73
CA LEU A 723 -29.47 -0.54 3.77
C LEU A 723 -28.71 0.25 4.85
N GLY A 724 -28.09 -0.46 5.79
CA GLY A 724 -27.13 0.15 6.71
C GLY A 724 -25.73 0.10 6.11
N VAL A 725 -24.95 1.16 6.26
CA VAL A 725 -23.54 1.22 5.85
C VAL A 725 -22.73 1.71 7.04
N THR A 726 -21.82 0.88 7.53
CA THR A 726 -20.82 1.30 8.51
C THR A 726 -19.56 1.74 7.77
N THR A 727 -19.12 2.97 7.97
CA THR A 727 -17.84 3.51 7.49
C THR A 727 -16.95 3.86 8.66
N PHE A 728 -15.65 4.00 8.43
CA PHE A 728 -14.81 4.75 9.36
C PHE A 728 -15.19 6.25 9.27
N GLY A 729 -15.05 6.99 10.36
CA GLY A 729 -15.27 8.43 10.41
C GLY A 729 -14.06 9.18 9.85
N ALA A 730 -14.19 10.50 9.70
CA ALA A 730 -13.08 11.35 9.25
C ALA A 730 -11.93 11.42 10.28
N GLY A 731 -12.24 11.21 11.57
CA GLY A 731 -11.23 10.82 12.54
C GLY A 731 -11.16 9.30 12.53
N GLU A 732 -10.00 8.73 12.25
CA GLU A 732 -9.74 7.27 12.15
C GLU A 732 -10.01 6.48 13.45
N ASN A 733 -10.75 7.03 14.41
CA ASN A 733 -11.13 6.47 15.71
C ASN A 733 -12.66 6.38 15.92
N GLU A 734 -13.47 6.74 14.92
CA GLU A 734 -14.93 6.66 14.99
C GLU A 734 -15.49 5.73 13.89
N LEU A 735 -16.43 4.85 14.20
CA LEU A 735 -17.29 4.19 13.22
C LEU A 735 -18.56 5.01 13.04
N GLU A 736 -18.89 5.29 11.79
CA GLU A 736 -20.13 5.95 11.42
C GLU A 736 -21.07 4.94 10.77
N PHE A 737 -22.26 4.75 11.34
CA PHE A 737 -23.35 4.01 10.71
C PHE A 737 -24.31 4.97 10.03
N ARG A 738 -24.52 4.75 8.74
CA ARG A 738 -25.48 5.47 7.91
C ARG A 738 -26.62 4.56 7.53
N LEU A 739 -27.84 5.04 7.76
CA LEU A 739 -29.05 4.36 7.30
C LEU A 739 -29.52 4.97 5.98
N LEU A 740 -29.62 4.11 4.96
CA LEU A 740 -29.94 4.48 3.60
C LEU A 740 -31.36 4.00 3.24
N ASP A 741 -32.24 4.93 2.88
CA ASP A 741 -33.48 4.62 2.16
C ASP A 741 -33.20 4.55 0.66
N ARG A 742 -33.18 3.33 0.12
CA ARG A 742 -32.90 3.08 -1.29
C ARG A 742 -33.96 3.67 -2.22
N GLU A 743 -35.22 3.77 -1.81
CA GLU A 743 -36.26 4.37 -2.64
C GLU A 743 -36.12 5.89 -2.71
N LEU A 744 -35.75 6.53 -1.59
CA LEU A 744 -35.45 7.96 -1.56
C LEU A 744 -34.16 8.29 -2.31
N LEU A 745 -33.11 7.47 -2.17
CA LEU A 745 -31.87 7.64 -2.94
C LEU A 745 -32.11 7.51 -4.44
N ARG A 746 -33.03 6.65 -4.87
CA ARG A 746 -33.49 6.57 -6.28
C ARG A 746 -34.12 7.86 -6.79
N GLN A 747 -34.64 8.69 -5.88
CA GLN A 747 -35.25 9.99 -6.17
C GLN A 747 -34.26 11.16 -5.96
N GLY A 748 -32.99 10.87 -5.65
CA GLY A 748 -31.97 11.89 -5.36
C GLY A 748 -32.14 12.58 -4.00
N ALA A 749 -32.90 12.00 -3.09
CA ALA A 749 -33.07 12.55 -1.74
C ALA A 749 -31.85 12.26 -0.85
N PRO A 750 -31.60 13.09 0.18
CA PRO A 750 -30.46 12.92 1.08
C PRO A 750 -30.56 11.66 1.94
N LEU A 751 -29.42 11.30 2.54
CA LEU A 751 -29.26 10.17 3.47
C LEU A 751 -30.20 10.29 4.67
N THR A 752 -30.70 9.15 5.17
CA THR A 752 -31.84 9.11 6.10
C THR A 752 -31.44 9.07 7.58
N GLY A 753 -30.19 8.78 7.93
CA GLY A 753 -29.72 8.85 9.33
C GLY A 753 -28.21 8.64 9.47
N ARG A 754 -27.62 9.24 10.50
CA ARG A 754 -26.21 9.14 10.89
C ARG A 754 -26.11 8.83 12.38
N PHE A 755 -25.35 7.80 12.71
CA PHE A 755 -25.04 7.38 14.08
C PHE A 755 -23.54 7.17 14.16
N ALA A 756 -22.89 7.67 15.21
CA ALA A 756 -21.44 7.63 15.31
C ALA A 756 -21.02 7.04 16.66
N GLN A 757 -19.97 6.22 16.65
CA GLN A 757 -19.47 5.48 17.82
C GLN A 757 -17.95 5.30 17.78
N PRO A 758 -17.27 5.15 18.94
CA PRO A 758 -15.85 4.80 18.99
C PRO A 758 -15.54 3.48 18.24
N ILE A 759 -14.34 3.36 17.66
CA ILE A 759 -13.93 2.24 16.78
C ILE A 759 -13.84 0.86 17.43
N ASP A 760 -13.95 0.79 18.75
CA ASP A 760 -13.58 -0.40 19.50
C ASP A 760 -14.29 -1.70 19.06
N ASP A 761 -15.47 -1.66 18.40
CA ASP A 761 -16.23 -2.87 18.09
C ASP A 761 -17.00 -2.88 16.75
N ASN A 762 -17.06 -4.07 16.14
CA ASN A 762 -17.56 -4.30 14.77
C ASN A 762 -19.00 -4.84 14.71
N HIS A 763 -19.71 -5.05 15.83
CA HIS A 763 -21.07 -5.63 15.86
C HIS A 763 -22.07 -4.86 16.73
N TRP A 764 -22.08 -3.54 16.59
CA TRP A 764 -23.01 -2.66 17.32
C TRP A 764 -24.34 -2.43 16.58
N ALA A 765 -24.50 -2.92 15.35
CA ALA A 765 -25.71 -2.77 14.54
C ALA A 765 -26.28 -4.12 14.08
N HIS A 766 -27.59 -4.36 14.26
CA HIS A 766 -28.22 -5.62 13.82
C HIS A 766 -29.71 -5.48 13.46
N TRP A 767 -30.13 -6.07 12.34
CA TRP A 767 -31.52 -6.04 11.83
C TRP A 767 -32.36 -7.18 12.42
N SER A 768 -33.62 -6.90 12.75
CA SER A 768 -34.61 -7.90 13.14
C SER A 768 -34.90 -8.87 11.99
N ALA A 769 -35.42 -10.06 12.29
CA ALA A 769 -35.68 -11.11 11.29
C ALA A 769 -36.71 -10.70 10.21
N ASP A 770 -37.56 -9.73 10.52
CA ASP A 770 -38.52 -9.11 9.60
C ASP A 770 -37.96 -7.89 8.84
N GLY A 771 -36.74 -7.44 9.18
CA GLY A 771 -36.10 -6.25 8.60
C GLY A 771 -36.74 -4.91 8.99
N GLN A 772 -37.70 -4.90 9.92
CA GLN A 772 -38.44 -3.69 10.28
C GLN A 772 -37.78 -2.88 11.41
N ASN A 773 -36.88 -3.50 12.16
CA ASN A 773 -36.26 -2.92 13.34
C ASN A 773 -34.74 -3.06 13.24
N LEU A 774 -34.03 -1.97 13.53
CA LEU A 774 -32.58 -1.94 13.60
C LEU A 774 -32.16 -1.63 15.04
N LEU A 775 -31.27 -2.45 15.59
CA LEU A 775 -30.62 -2.15 16.86
C LEU A 775 -29.30 -1.44 16.60
N LEU A 776 -29.00 -0.43 17.41
CA LEU A 776 -27.74 0.29 17.46
C LEU A 776 -27.32 0.38 18.93
N LEU A 777 -26.23 -0.28 19.30
CA LEU A 777 -25.72 -0.35 20.66
C LEU A 777 -24.66 0.73 20.88
N SER A 778 -24.86 1.71 21.76
CA SER A 778 -23.82 2.67 22.19
C SER A 778 -23.38 2.43 23.63
N ASP A 779 -22.36 3.16 24.10
CA ASP A 779 -21.82 3.03 25.48
C ASP A 779 -22.86 3.14 26.59
N GLU A 780 -23.91 3.93 26.37
CA GLU A 780 -24.91 4.25 27.39
C GLU A 780 -26.26 3.56 27.16
N ALA A 781 -26.57 3.19 25.92
CA ALA A 781 -27.90 2.75 25.58
C ALA A 781 -27.95 1.85 24.35
N LEU A 782 -28.95 1.00 24.34
CA LEU A 782 -29.41 0.32 23.15
C LEU A 782 -30.48 1.19 22.46
N THR A 783 -30.26 1.53 21.20
CA THR A 783 -31.20 2.31 20.38
C THR A 783 -31.90 1.39 19.38
N LEU A 784 -33.22 1.35 19.44
CA LEU A 784 -34.07 0.68 18.48
C LEU A 784 -34.58 1.70 17.46
N VAL A 785 -34.28 1.49 16.18
CA VAL A 785 -34.72 2.34 15.07
C VAL A 785 -35.77 1.59 14.25
N GLN A 786 -36.94 2.21 14.05
CA GLN A 786 -38.02 1.72 13.20
C GLN A 786 -38.16 2.65 11.99
N PRO A 787 -37.36 2.44 10.93
CA PRO A 787 -37.19 3.44 9.89
C PRO A 787 -38.47 3.68 9.07
N ASN A 788 -39.30 2.65 8.87
CA ASN A 788 -40.60 2.80 8.22
C ASN A 788 -41.61 3.61 9.06
N ALA A 789 -41.49 3.58 10.38
CA ALA A 789 -42.33 4.36 11.29
C ALA A 789 -41.77 5.77 11.56
N GLY A 790 -40.49 6.02 11.20
CA GLY A 790 -39.79 7.25 11.57
C GLY A 790 -39.60 7.38 13.09
N GLN A 791 -39.56 6.27 13.81
CA GLN A 791 -39.49 6.24 15.28
C GLN A 791 -38.15 5.66 15.76
N SER A 792 -37.67 6.17 16.88
CA SER A 792 -36.55 5.58 17.61
C SER A 792 -36.85 5.48 19.10
N TYR A 793 -36.33 4.44 19.74
CA TYR A 793 -36.49 4.18 21.17
C TYR A 793 -35.12 3.92 21.78
N ARG A 794 -34.86 4.48 22.97
CA ARG A 794 -33.60 4.33 23.69
C ARG A 794 -33.83 3.53 24.97
N LEU A 795 -33.10 2.43 25.15
CA LEU A 795 -33.12 1.60 26.36
C LEU A 795 -31.78 1.72 27.07
N PRO A 796 -31.76 2.18 28.33
CA PRO A 796 -30.54 2.17 29.14
C PRO A 796 -29.97 0.76 29.26
N LEU A 797 -28.65 0.65 29.11
CA LEU A 797 -27.97 -0.63 29.27
C LEU A 797 -27.93 -1.05 30.76
N PRO A 798 -27.91 -2.36 31.04
CA PRO A 798 -27.82 -2.86 32.41
C PRO A 798 -26.46 -2.56 33.05
N TYR A 799 -25.41 -2.41 32.23
CA TYR A 799 -24.03 -2.14 32.61
C TYR A 799 -23.34 -1.28 31.55
N ALA A 800 -22.21 -0.67 31.90
CA ALA A 800 -21.33 0.00 30.96
C ALA A 800 -20.49 -1.01 30.15
N GLY A 801 -19.88 -0.55 29.06
CA GLY A 801 -18.95 -1.37 28.26
C GLY A 801 -19.64 -2.55 27.56
N CYS A 802 -20.88 -2.36 27.11
CA CYS A 802 -21.54 -3.29 26.20
C CYS A 802 -21.08 -3.03 24.77
N ARG A 803 -20.72 -4.09 24.04
CA ARG A 803 -19.95 -3.97 22.80
C ARG A 803 -20.57 -4.67 21.59
N ASP A 804 -21.34 -5.73 21.82
CA ASP A 804 -22.01 -6.46 20.75
C ASP A 804 -23.51 -6.63 21.05
N VAL A 805 -24.32 -6.64 19.99
CA VAL A 805 -25.76 -6.85 20.05
C VAL A 805 -26.27 -7.85 18.99
N ALA A 806 -27.24 -8.66 19.35
CA ALA A 806 -27.91 -9.59 18.46
C ALA A 806 -29.43 -9.67 18.71
N TRP A 807 -30.18 -9.85 17.64
CA TRP A 807 -31.59 -10.24 17.71
C TRP A 807 -31.71 -11.75 17.90
N LEU A 808 -32.68 -12.18 18.71
CA LEU A 808 -32.99 -13.58 18.95
C LEU A 808 -34.46 -13.89 18.65
N ALA A 809 -34.71 -15.05 18.05
CA ALA A 809 -36.05 -15.61 18.00
C ALA A 809 -36.58 -15.75 19.44
N PRO A 810 -37.86 -15.42 19.68
CA PRO A 810 -38.42 -15.45 21.03
C PRO A 810 -38.26 -16.86 21.60
N LEU A 811 -37.74 -16.94 22.81
CA LEU A 811 -37.70 -18.20 23.54
C LEU A 811 -39.14 -18.68 23.74
N ARG A 812 -39.56 -19.67 22.95
CA ARG A 812 -40.78 -20.39 23.27
C ARG A 812 -40.51 -21.15 24.56
N GLU A 813 -41.22 -20.81 25.63
CA GLU A 813 -41.23 -21.65 26.83
C GLU A 813 -41.57 -23.08 26.36
N PRO A 814 -40.71 -24.07 26.66
CA PRO A 814 -40.87 -25.44 26.19
C PRO A 814 -42.14 -26.12 26.70
#